data_AF-X8APK2-F1
#
_entry.id   AF-X8APK2-F1
#
_cell.length_a   1.000
_cell.length_b   1.000
_cell.length_c   1.000
_cell.angle_alpha   90.00
_cell.angle_beta   90.00
_cell.angle_gamma   90.00
#
_symmetry.space_group_name_H-M   'P 1'
#
loop_
_entity.id
_entity.type
_entity.pdbx_description
1 polymer ?
#
loop_
_entity_poly.entity_id
_entity_poly.type
_entity_poly.pdbx_seq_one_letter_code
_entity_poly.pdbx_strand_id
1 'polypeptide(L)'
;MSATRLVAAVNQVFDAGLGVRAVFEAPTVAQLAPRIGVGDAGGLEPLRPVQRPFVVPLSFSQQRLWFIDQLQGPSPVYNMAVALRLRGRLDAQALGQALADVVSRHESLRTLFVSVDGRPQQLVVPAEQADFGWDVVDAGDWSATRLDEAIDTAVCHRFDLAAEIPLRAKLFKLADDEHVVVATLHHIAADGWSITPLMRDLGVAYASRCAGRAPDWAPLPVQYVDYTLWQRAQFGDLDDSQSRIAAQLAYWEQALAGLPERLELPTDRPYPPVADHRGARLAVNWPAELQQQMARVAREHNATSFMVMQTALAVLLSKLSASPDVAVGFPIAGRRDPALDELVGFFVNTLVLRVDLAGDPTVAELLDQVRARSLAAYEHQDVPFELLVERLNPTRSLTHSPLVQVVLGWQNFARHTSEPATTVPLRDLEVTPLPVDTRTARMDLTFALAEYWSEAGEPAGIAGEVEFRTDVFDAASIEVLIGRLHRVLSALTADPARRLSSIDLLDEAELARLDQIGNRAVLTRSSSRPSSIPELFATQVARTPDAVALVCGERSWTYRDVDKASNQLAHLLIAHGARRGQCVALLLPRTAEAIVAILAVLKTGAAYLPIDPAHPQARIAFMLADAAPIAAITTAELTGRLSEHELPVVDIGDPSIDAQPATAVAVPAPEDIAYVIYTSGTTGAPKGVAIAHGNVTQLLATLDARLELAAGQVWTQAHSLAFDYSVWEIFGALLHGGRLVVVADSVVRSPEDLHALLVAEQVSMLSQTPSAFYALQTADALQPDPGGQLALETVVFGGEALEPRRLSGWLDKHPGAPRLINMYGITETTVHASFRQISDVDVDSAASPIGVPLAHLGFFVLDRSLRRVPAGVVGELYVAGRAGVWVCGPGPLTASRFVACPFGGSGARMYRTGDLVRWGADGQLQYVGRADEQVKIRGYRIELGEVQATLSALEGVQQAVVIAREDRPGDKRLVGYVTGTADPPGFANS
;
A
#
# COMPACT_ATOMS: atom_id res chain seq x y z
N MET A 1 -0.54 -10.23 -38.95
CA MET A 1 -0.82 -8.85 -39.43
C MET A 1 -1.58 -8.12 -38.32
N SER A 2 -1.15 -6.92 -37.89
CA SER A 2 -1.85 -6.20 -36.80
C SER A 2 -3.14 -5.54 -37.30
N ALA A 3 -4.15 -5.39 -36.43
CA ALA A 3 -5.41 -4.72 -36.77
C ALA A 3 -5.18 -3.29 -37.28
N THR A 4 -4.20 -2.57 -36.72
CA THR A 4 -3.80 -1.23 -37.17
C THR A 4 -3.27 -1.23 -38.61
N ARG A 5 -2.44 -2.21 -38.99
CA ARG A 5 -1.95 -2.35 -40.37
C ARG A 5 -3.06 -2.72 -41.35
N LEU A 6 -4.00 -3.58 -40.93
CA LEU A 6 -5.18 -3.90 -41.73
C LEU A 6 -6.01 -2.64 -41.99
N VAL A 7 -6.30 -1.86 -40.94
CA VAL A 7 -7.06 -0.60 -41.06
C VAL A 7 -6.33 0.40 -41.95
N ALA A 8 -5.03 0.60 -41.76
CA ALA A 8 -4.24 1.49 -42.60
C ALA A 8 -4.29 1.07 -44.09
N ALA A 9 -4.14 -0.22 -44.39
CA ALA A 9 -4.23 -0.73 -45.75
C ALA A 9 -5.63 -0.56 -46.36
N VAL A 10 -6.69 -0.85 -45.61
CA VAL A 10 -8.08 -0.69 -46.10
C VAL A 10 -8.39 0.80 -46.33
N ASN A 11 -8.00 1.67 -45.40
CA ASN A 11 -8.21 3.11 -45.55
C ASN A 11 -7.42 3.69 -46.71
N GLN A 12 -6.19 3.25 -46.93
CA GLN A 12 -5.37 3.69 -48.06
C GLN A 12 -5.95 3.28 -49.41
N VAL A 13 -6.45 2.05 -49.52
CA VAL A 13 -6.95 1.50 -50.80
C VAL A 13 -8.36 1.99 -51.13
N PHE A 14 -9.23 2.13 -50.12
CA PHE A 14 -10.66 2.37 -50.31
C PHE A 14 -11.16 3.72 -49.79
N ASP A 15 -10.29 4.58 -49.24
CA ASP A 15 -10.65 5.87 -48.64
C ASP A 15 -11.78 5.75 -47.60
N ALA A 16 -11.68 4.72 -46.75
CA ALA A 16 -12.81 4.18 -45.98
C ALA A 16 -12.99 4.77 -44.58
N GLY A 17 -12.01 5.52 -44.06
CA GLY A 17 -12.06 6.13 -42.73
C GLY A 17 -12.29 5.17 -41.55
N LEU A 18 -12.01 3.87 -41.70
CA LEU A 18 -12.25 2.85 -40.68
C LEU A 18 -11.34 3.07 -39.47
N GLY A 19 -11.91 2.95 -38.26
CA GLY A 19 -11.15 2.88 -37.01
C GLY A 19 -10.79 1.44 -36.63
N VAL A 20 -9.79 1.27 -35.74
CA VAL A 20 -9.40 -0.05 -35.21
C VAL A 20 -10.57 -0.79 -34.56
N ARG A 21 -11.45 -0.07 -33.84
CA ARG A 21 -12.67 -0.63 -33.24
C ARG A 21 -13.55 -1.37 -34.26
N ALA A 22 -13.64 -0.88 -35.50
CA ALA A 22 -14.47 -1.50 -36.52
C ALA A 22 -14.02 -2.94 -36.85
N VAL A 23 -12.72 -3.24 -36.79
CA VAL A 23 -12.19 -4.60 -37.00
C VAL A 23 -12.60 -5.55 -35.88
N PHE A 24 -12.73 -5.05 -34.65
CA PHE A 24 -13.13 -5.87 -33.50
C PHE A 24 -14.66 -6.08 -33.43
N GLU A 25 -15.45 -5.08 -33.83
CA GLU A 25 -16.91 -5.18 -33.89
C GLU A 25 -17.42 -5.93 -35.14
N ALA A 26 -16.65 -5.92 -36.22
CA ALA A 26 -16.94 -6.59 -37.47
C ALA A 26 -15.74 -7.47 -37.90
N PRO A 27 -15.47 -8.58 -37.19
CA PRO A 27 -14.26 -9.38 -37.36
C PRO A 27 -14.20 -10.17 -38.67
N THR A 28 -15.32 -10.28 -39.40
CA THR A 28 -15.37 -10.99 -40.68
C THR A 28 -15.45 -10.01 -41.84
N VAL A 29 -14.90 -10.40 -43.00
CA VAL A 29 -14.97 -9.59 -44.23
C VAL A 29 -16.42 -9.21 -44.58
N ALA A 30 -17.37 -10.13 -44.40
CA ALA A 30 -18.78 -9.88 -44.67
C ALA A 30 -19.40 -8.82 -43.75
N GLN A 31 -18.92 -8.71 -42.51
CA GLN A 31 -19.37 -7.69 -41.55
C GLN A 31 -18.63 -6.35 -41.73
N LEU A 32 -17.36 -6.38 -42.18
CA LEU A 32 -16.53 -5.20 -42.35
C LEU A 32 -16.82 -4.47 -43.66
N ALA A 33 -17.11 -5.21 -44.75
CA ALA A 33 -17.36 -4.64 -46.07
C ALA A 33 -18.49 -3.58 -46.10
N PRO A 34 -19.63 -3.76 -45.41
CA PRO A 34 -20.67 -2.73 -45.35
C PRO A 34 -20.27 -1.45 -44.59
N ARG A 35 -19.16 -1.48 -43.84
CA ARG A 35 -18.66 -0.32 -43.08
C ARG A 35 -17.67 0.53 -43.89
N ILE A 36 -17.23 0.03 -45.05
CA ILE A 36 -16.35 0.76 -45.98
C ILE A 36 -17.20 1.80 -46.73
N GLY A 37 -16.87 3.08 -46.58
CA GLY A 37 -17.53 4.19 -47.31
C GLY A 37 -18.86 4.70 -46.71
N VAL A 38 -19.22 4.27 -45.50
CA VAL A 38 -20.47 4.69 -44.80
C VAL A 38 -20.21 5.74 -43.70
N GLY A 39 -18.94 6.05 -43.40
CA GLY A 39 -18.56 7.11 -42.46
C GLY A 39 -18.47 8.49 -43.11
N ASP A 40 -18.79 9.54 -42.34
CA ASP A 40 -18.67 10.93 -42.76
C ASP A 40 -17.23 11.29 -43.16
N ALA A 41 -17.08 12.22 -44.11
CA ALA A 41 -15.82 12.67 -44.72
C ALA A 41 -14.88 13.42 -43.74
N GLY A 42 -14.41 12.74 -42.69
CA GLY A 42 -13.60 13.27 -41.59
C GLY A 42 -12.26 12.53 -41.39
N GLY A 43 -11.79 11.79 -42.39
CA GLY A 43 -10.48 11.12 -42.36
C GLY A 43 -9.30 12.07 -42.11
N LEU A 44 -8.14 11.53 -41.75
CA LEU A 44 -6.89 12.29 -41.77
C LEU A 44 -6.44 12.43 -43.24
N GLU A 45 -5.99 13.61 -43.64
CA GLU A 45 -5.41 13.79 -44.97
C GLU A 45 -4.13 12.93 -45.12
N PRO A 46 -3.78 12.46 -46.33
CA PRO A 46 -2.56 11.67 -46.53
C PRO A 46 -1.29 12.43 -46.13
N LEU A 47 -0.34 11.75 -45.50
CA LEU A 47 0.96 12.34 -45.15
C LEU A 47 1.79 12.55 -46.43
N ARG A 48 2.21 13.79 -46.68
CA ARG A 48 2.98 14.21 -47.86
C ARG A 48 4.06 15.23 -47.48
N PRO A 49 5.12 15.39 -48.29
CA PRO A 49 6.08 16.46 -48.10
C PRO A 49 5.39 17.84 -48.13
N VAL A 50 5.78 18.73 -47.22
CA VAL A 50 5.20 20.08 -47.11
C VAL A 50 6.28 21.17 -47.14
N GLN A 51 5.87 22.39 -47.51
CA GLN A 51 6.77 23.54 -47.45
C GLN A 51 7.07 23.89 -45.98
N ARG A 52 8.35 23.89 -45.62
CA ARG A 52 8.79 24.14 -44.24
C ARG A 52 8.63 25.63 -43.88
N PRO A 53 7.97 25.96 -42.77
CA PRO A 53 7.99 27.31 -42.22
C PRO A 53 9.39 27.65 -41.68
N PHE A 54 9.65 28.94 -41.43
CA PHE A 54 10.92 29.39 -40.84
C PHE A 54 11.15 28.81 -39.44
N VAL A 55 10.07 28.66 -38.66
CA VAL A 55 10.08 28.02 -37.33
C VAL A 55 9.37 26.68 -37.45
N VAL A 56 10.11 25.59 -37.30
CA VAL A 56 9.54 24.23 -37.28
C VAL A 56 9.24 23.85 -35.82
N PRO A 57 7.98 23.66 -35.43
CA PRO A 57 7.64 23.27 -34.06
C PRO A 57 8.09 21.83 -33.77
N LEU A 58 8.09 21.42 -32.51
CA LEU A 58 8.23 20.01 -32.13
C LEU A 58 6.93 19.25 -32.40
N SER A 59 7.05 17.96 -32.71
CA SER A 59 5.90 17.05 -32.66
C SER A 59 5.39 16.96 -31.22
N PHE A 60 4.15 16.51 -31.08
CA PHE A 60 3.54 16.26 -29.78
C PHE A 60 4.38 15.32 -28.90
N SER A 61 4.94 14.25 -29.48
CA SER A 61 5.82 13.32 -28.74
C SER A 61 7.18 13.94 -28.41
N GLN A 62 7.81 14.68 -29.33
CA GLN A 62 9.09 15.35 -29.04
C GLN A 62 8.96 16.42 -27.96
N GLN A 63 7.87 17.18 -27.96
CA GLN A 63 7.61 18.23 -26.96
C GLN A 63 7.62 17.66 -25.53
N ARG A 64 7.10 16.44 -25.34
CA ARG A 64 7.18 15.70 -24.08
C ARG A 64 8.62 15.46 -23.62
N LEU A 65 9.47 14.89 -24.47
CA LEU A 65 10.84 14.55 -24.07
C LEU A 65 11.69 15.80 -23.87
N TRP A 66 11.45 16.84 -24.67
CA TRP A 66 12.07 18.14 -24.48
C TRP A 66 11.68 18.75 -23.12
N PHE A 67 10.40 18.71 -22.73
CA PHE A 67 9.97 19.21 -21.42
C PHE A 67 10.67 18.49 -20.26
N ILE A 68 10.77 17.16 -20.34
CA ILE A 68 11.45 16.35 -19.32
C ILE A 68 12.94 16.70 -19.25
N ASP A 69 13.60 16.85 -20.40
CA ASP A 69 14.99 17.30 -20.48
C ASP A 69 15.19 18.68 -19.84
N GLN A 70 14.28 19.63 -20.06
CA GLN A 70 14.35 20.95 -19.41
C GLN A 70 14.11 20.88 -17.89
N LEU A 71 13.30 19.94 -17.42
CA LEU A 71 13.00 19.77 -15.99
C LEU A 71 14.13 19.07 -15.23
N GLN A 72 14.73 18.04 -15.81
CA GLN A 72 15.72 17.17 -15.17
C GLN A 72 17.17 17.51 -15.53
N GLY A 73 17.38 18.20 -16.66
CA GLY A 73 18.68 18.40 -17.30
C GLY A 73 19.17 17.17 -18.07
N PRO A 74 20.35 17.26 -18.73
CA PRO A 74 20.93 16.19 -19.53
C PRO A 74 21.11 14.89 -18.74
N SER A 75 20.51 13.80 -19.22
CA SER A 75 20.42 12.52 -18.51
C SER A 75 20.43 11.32 -19.46
N PRO A 76 21.02 10.17 -19.08
CA PRO A 76 20.99 8.95 -19.91
C PRO A 76 19.66 8.19 -19.83
N VAL A 77 18.70 8.65 -19.02
CA VAL A 77 17.41 7.97 -18.78
C VAL A 77 16.59 7.73 -20.06
N TYR A 78 16.77 8.57 -21.07
CA TYR A 78 16.13 8.44 -22.38
C TYR A 78 17.12 8.07 -23.49
N ASN A 79 18.25 7.45 -23.16
CA ASN A 79 19.14 6.89 -24.17
C ASN A 79 18.61 5.54 -24.67
N MET A 80 18.73 5.34 -25.98
CA MET A 80 18.69 4.03 -26.60
C MET A 80 20.11 3.69 -27.04
N ALA A 81 20.70 2.67 -26.43
CA ALA A 81 22.06 2.27 -26.72
C ALA A 81 22.13 0.87 -27.30
N VAL A 82 23.07 0.67 -28.21
CA VAL A 82 23.38 -0.61 -28.84
C VAL A 82 24.89 -0.80 -28.81
N ALA A 83 25.36 -1.93 -28.32
CA ALA A 83 26.74 -2.37 -28.50
C ALA A 83 26.77 -3.69 -29.26
N LEU A 84 27.61 -3.78 -30.28
CA LEU A 84 27.79 -4.97 -31.10
C LEU A 84 29.26 -5.35 -31.10
N ARG A 85 29.55 -6.62 -30.81
CA ARG A 85 30.85 -7.23 -31.08
C ARG A 85 30.87 -7.70 -32.53
N LEU A 86 31.91 -7.30 -33.26
CA LEU A 86 32.11 -7.60 -34.67
C LEU A 86 33.38 -8.44 -34.82
N ARG A 87 33.27 -9.62 -35.44
CA ARG A 87 34.40 -10.50 -35.74
C ARG A 87 34.58 -10.66 -37.24
N GLY A 88 35.82 -10.50 -37.70
CA GLY A 88 36.22 -10.52 -39.11
C GLY A 88 36.86 -9.20 -39.57
N ARG A 89 37.18 -9.11 -40.86
CA ARG A 89 37.84 -7.93 -41.46
C ARG A 89 36.85 -6.77 -41.60
N LEU A 90 37.00 -5.75 -40.75
CA LEU A 90 36.19 -4.53 -40.75
C LEU A 90 36.92 -3.39 -41.48
N ASP A 91 36.21 -2.69 -42.36
CA ASP A 91 36.66 -1.39 -42.89
C ASP A 91 36.04 -0.27 -42.05
N ALA A 92 36.79 0.22 -41.06
CA ALA A 92 36.32 1.24 -40.13
C ALA A 92 35.99 2.58 -40.82
N GLN A 93 36.69 2.91 -41.92
CA GLN A 93 36.43 4.13 -42.68
C GLN A 93 35.10 4.00 -43.45
N ALA A 94 34.88 2.85 -44.10
CA ALA A 94 33.62 2.57 -44.77
C ALA A 94 32.43 2.53 -43.79
N LEU A 95 32.62 2.01 -42.57
CA LEU A 95 31.58 2.02 -41.53
C LEU A 95 31.25 3.44 -41.05
N GLY A 96 32.26 4.29 -40.83
CA GLY A 96 32.05 5.70 -40.49
C GLY A 96 31.31 6.47 -41.60
N GLN A 97 31.66 6.22 -42.86
CA GLN A 97 30.95 6.80 -44.02
C GLN A 97 29.52 6.27 -44.13
N ALA A 98 29.29 4.99 -43.83
CA ALA A 98 27.96 4.40 -43.85
C ALA A 98 27.04 5.01 -42.78
N LEU A 99 27.56 5.26 -41.58
CA LEU A 99 26.82 6.01 -40.54
C LEU A 99 26.49 7.42 -41.01
N ALA A 100 27.42 8.13 -41.63
CA ALA A 100 27.17 9.46 -42.18
C ALA A 100 26.07 9.45 -43.26
N ASP A 101 26.02 8.41 -44.12
CA ASP A 101 24.96 8.24 -45.11
C ASP A 101 23.58 8.04 -44.46
N VAL A 102 23.51 7.25 -43.38
CA VAL A 102 22.28 7.02 -42.62
C VAL A 102 21.81 8.30 -41.92
N VAL A 103 22.73 9.04 -41.30
CA VAL A 103 22.45 10.36 -40.68
C VAL A 103 22.00 11.39 -41.73
N SER A 104 22.56 11.34 -42.93
CA SER A 104 22.12 12.18 -44.06
C SER A 104 20.69 11.82 -44.50
N ARG A 105 20.39 10.52 -44.60
CA ARG A 105 19.09 9.98 -45.04
C ARG A 105 17.95 10.32 -44.07
N HIS A 106 18.20 10.26 -42.77
CA HIS A 106 17.20 10.46 -41.72
C HIS A 106 17.43 11.76 -40.95
N GLU A 107 16.67 12.81 -41.28
CA GLU A 107 16.84 14.15 -40.67
C GLU A 107 16.74 14.15 -39.14
N SER A 108 15.92 13.28 -38.56
CA SER A 108 15.70 13.16 -37.12
C SER A 108 17.01 12.91 -36.35
N LEU A 109 17.97 12.20 -36.94
CA LEU A 109 19.26 11.89 -36.32
C LEU A 109 20.23 13.08 -36.24
N ARG A 110 19.97 14.14 -37.03
CA ARG A 110 20.78 15.36 -37.11
C ARG A 110 19.97 16.62 -36.77
N THR A 111 18.96 16.47 -35.92
CA THR A 111 18.10 17.57 -35.50
C THR A 111 18.45 18.03 -34.08
N LEU A 112 18.67 19.34 -33.92
CA LEU A 112 18.81 20.01 -32.63
C LEU A 112 17.44 20.53 -32.15
N PHE A 113 17.27 20.62 -30.84
CA PHE A 113 16.04 21.08 -30.18
C PHE A 113 16.33 22.35 -29.39
N VAL A 114 16.25 23.49 -30.06
CA VAL A 114 16.57 24.80 -29.47
C VAL A 114 15.31 25.50 -28.98
N SER A 115 15.45 26.36 -27.98
CA SER A 115 14.35 27.22 -27.49
C SER A 115 14.65 28.68 -27.82
N VAL A 116 13.71 29.35 -28.48
CA VAL A 116 13.78 30.80 -28.76
C VAL A 116 12.54 31.44 -28.15
N ASP A 117 12.73 32.43 -27.28
CA ASP A 117 11.65 33.09 -26.52
C ASP A 117 10.72 32.11 -25.78
N GLY A 118 11.29 31.02 -25.26
CA GLY A 118 10.56 29.98 -24.53
C GLY A 118 9.77 29.01 -25.41
N ARG A 119 9.89 29.09 -26.74
CA ARG A 119 9.24 28.17 -27.69
C ARG A 119 10.25 27.17 -28.26
N PRO A 120 10.03 25.85 -28.09
CA PRO A 120 10.93 24.85 -28.64
C PRO A 120 10.72 24.72 -30.15
N GLN A 121 11.82 24.56 -30.89
CA GLN A 121 11.82 24.38 -32.34
C GLN A 121 12.85 23.32 -32.77
N GLN A 122 12.57 22.66 -33.89
CA GLN A 122 13.48 21.71 -34.55
C GLN A 122 14.42 22.46 -35.49
N LEU A 123 15.72 22.26 -35.32
CA LEU A 123 16.76 22.77 -36.24
C LEU A 123 17.51 21.59 -36.87
N VAL A 124 17.19 21.30 -38.12
CA VAL A 124 17.85 20.22 -38.88
C VAL A 124 19.23 20.70 -39.35
N VAL A 125 20.29 20.11 -38.81
CA VAL A 125 21.69 20.43 -39.15
C VAL A 125 22.00 19.91 -40.55
N PRO A 126 22.66 20.68 -41.45
CA PRO A 126 23.13 20.16 -42.74
C PRO A 126 23.94 18.88 -42.60
N ALA A 127 23.78 17.92 -43.51
CA ALA A 127 24.38 16.60 -43.37
C ALA A 127 25.92 16.63 -43.27
N GLU A 128 26.55 17.60 -43.93
CA GLU A 128 28.01 17.80 -43.94
C GLU A 128 28.54 18.35 -42.61
N GLN A 129 27.65 18.89 -41.76
CA GLN A 129 27.96 19.48 -40.45
C GLN A 129 27.48 18.59 -39.29
N ALA A 130 26.87 17.44 -39.58
CA ALA A 130 26.36 16.52 -38.56
C ALA A 130 27.51 15.75 -37.90
N ASP A 131 27.91 16.18 -36.70
CA ASP A 131 28.91 15.49 -35.89
C ASP A 131 28.26 14.48 -34.94
N PHE A 132 28.33 13.19 -35.29
CA PHE A 132 27.87 12.07 -34.45
C PHE A 132 29.02 11.44 -33.65
N GLY A 133 30.13 12.16 -33.47
CA GLY A 133 31.23 11.78 -32.59
C GLY A 133 31.94 10.48 -32.99
N TRP A 134 31.97 10.15 -34.29
CA TRP A 134 32.62 8.93 -34.78
C TRP A 134 34.11 8.95 -34.49
N ASP A 135 34.53 8.00 -33.66
CA ASP A 135 35.91 7.84 -33.25
C ASP A 135 36.32 6.36 -33.27
N VAL A 136 37.54 6.10 -33.71
CA VAL A 136 38.13 4.75 -33.74
C VAL A 136 39.21 4.68 -32.67
N VAL A 137 38.88 4.03 -31.57
CA VAL A 137 39.73 3.88 -30.39
C VAL A 137 40.52 2.58 -30.50
N ASP A 138 41.85 2.67 -30.46
CA ASP A 138 42.71 1.49 -30.33
C ASP A 138 42.66 0.97 -28.89
N ALA A 139 42.05 -0.20 -28.74
CA ALA A 139 41.78 -0.85 -27.46
C ALA A 139 42.45 -2.24 -27.36
N GLY A 140 43.45 -2.54 -28.21
CA GLY A 140 44.10 -3.86 -28.24
C GLY A 140 44.82 -4.23 -26.94
N ASP A 141 45.38 -3.24 -26.24
CA ASP A 141 46.07 -3.43 -24.96
C ASP A 141 45.14 -3.23 -23.74
N TRP A 142 43.84 -3.06 -23.94
CA TRP A 142 42.91 -2.79 -22.85
C TRP A 142 42.52 -4.07 -22.12
N SER A 143 42.37 -3.98 -20.79
CA SER A 143 41.72 -5.02 -20.02
C SER A 143 40.22 -5.04 -20.33
N ALA A 144 39.57 -6.20 -20.10
CA ALA A 144 38.11 -6.32 -20.22
C ALA A 144 37.38 -5.26 -19.37
N THR A 145 37.82 -5.04 -18.13
CA THR A 145 37.24 -4.02 -17.24
C THR A 145 37.32 -2.60 -17.81
N ARG A 146 38.46 -2.23 -18.41
CA ARG A 146 38.62 -0.90 -19.02
C ARG A 146 37.74 -0.75 -20.26
N LEU A 147 37.59 -1.80 -21.05
CA LEU A 147 36.67 -1.82 -22.18
C LEU A 147 35.22 -1.65 -21.71
N ASP A 148 34.81 -2.37 -20.68
CA ASP A 148 33.47 -2.28 -20.09
C ASP A 148 33.19 -0.86 -19.56
N GLU A 149 34.13 -0.25 -18.83
CA GLU A 149 34.01 1.16 -18.37
C GLU A 149 33.85 2.16 -19.52
N ALA A 150 34.55 1.94 -20.64
CA ALA A 150 34.46 2.79 -21.81
C ALA A 150 33.14 2.61 -22.58
N ILE A 151 32.64 1.37 -22.66
CA ILE A 151 31.32 1.06 -23.21
C ILE A 151 30.24 1.72 -22.33
N ASP A 152 30.31 1.54 -21.00
CA ASP A 152 29.38 2.15 -20.04
C ASP A 152 29.36 3.68 -20.18
N THR A 153 30.54 4.31 -20.32
CA THR A 153 30.66 5.75 -20.53
C THR A 153 29.98 6.21 -21.83
N ALA A 154 30.14 5.44 -22.92
CA ALA A 154 29.51 5.75 -24.20
C ALA A 154 27.98 5.54 -24.16
N VAL A 155 27.51 4.50 -23.48
CA VAL A 155 26.08 4.18 -23.30
C VAL A 155 25.38 5.22 -22.41
N CYS A 156 26.06 5.71 -21.38
CA CYS A 156 25.54 6.70 -20.42
C CYS A 156 25.83 8.16 -20.82
N HIS A 157 26.14 8.43 -22.10
CA HIS A 157 26.36 9.79 -22.59
C HIS A 157 25.14 10.69 -22.29
N ARG A 158 25.38 11.90 -21.84
CA ARG A 158 24.31 12.86 -21.51
C ARG A 158 24.20 13.86 -22.65
N PHE A 159 23.13 13.75 -23.44
CA PHE A 159 22.90 14.63 -24.58
C PHE A 159 22.46 16.03 -24.12
N ASP A 160 23.14 17.07 -24.60
CA ASP A 160 22.60 18.44 -24.62
C ASP A 160 21.82 18.66 -25.93
N LEU A 161 20.50 18.44 -25.90
CA LEU A 161 19.67 18.46 -27.10
C LEU A 161 19.62 19.81 -27.82
N ALA A 162 20.04 20.91 -27.16
CA ALA A 162 20.12 22.22 -27.79
C ALA A 162 21.43 22.45 -28.55
N ALA A 163 22.50 21.73 -28.20
CA ALA A 163 23.86 21.97 -28.70
C ALA A 163 24.48 20.80 -29.48
N GLU A 164 24.03 19.57 -29.24
CA GLU A 164 24.52 18.38 -29.95
C GLU A 164 23.39 17.55 -30.56
N ILE A 165 23.70 16.89 -31.68
CA ILE A 165 22.73 16.00 -32.32
C ILE A 165 22.49 14.75 -31.46
N PRO A 166 21.29 14.16 -31.49
CA PRO A 166 20.86 13.08 -30.59
C PRO A 166 21.42 11.69 -30.99
N LEU A 167 22.67 11.62 -31.45
CA LEU A 167 23.37 10.41 -31.85
C LEU A 167 24.88 10.52 -31.59
N ARG A 168 25.45 9.50 -30.96
CA ARG A 168 26.90 9.27 -30.90
C ARG A 168 27.26 7.83 -31.25
N ALA A 169 28.37 7.62 -31.93
CA ALA A 169 28.87 6.29 -32.24
C ALA A 169 30.40 6.20 -32.09
N LYS A 170 30.91 5.11 -31.52
CA LYS A 170 32.34 4.83 -31.35
C LYS A 170 32.68 3.40 -31.76
N LEU A 171 33.88 3.20 -32.27
CA LEU A 171 34.43 1.88 -32.58
C LEU A 171 35.67 1.63 -31.72
N PHE A 172 35.66 0.55 -30.96
CA PHE A 172 36.81 0.05 -30.21
C PHE A 172 37.45 -1.10 -31.01
N LYS A 173 38.70 -0.93 -31.44
CA LYS A 173 39.48 -1.97 -32.11
C LYS A 173 40.21 -2.81 -31.06
N LEU A 174 39.84 -4.09 -30.91
CA LEU A 174 40.45 -5.01 -29.93
C LEU A 174 41.56 -5.85 -30.57
N ALA A 175 41.40 -6.20 -31.85
CA ALA A 175 42.39 -6.89 -32.67
C ALA A 175 42.20 -6.49 -34.14
N ASP A 176 42.98 -7.06 -35.05
CA ASP A 176 42.80 -6.84 -36.50
C ASP A 176 41.47 -7.39 -37.03
N ASP A 177 40.90 -8.40 -36.36
CA ASP A 177 39.65 -9.06 -36.73
C ASP A 177 38.61 -9.05 -35.59
N GLU A 178 38.80 -8.28 -34.52
CA GLU A 178 37.84 -8.17 -33.42
C GLU A 178 37.63 -6.71 -33.00
N HIS A 179 36.36 -6.30 -33.01
CA HIS A 179 35.96 -4.91 -32.77
C HIS A 179 34.68 -4.84 -31.93
N VAL A 180 34.46 -3.72 -31.26
CA VAL A 180 33.18 -3.40 -30.61
C VAL A 180 32.70 -2.04 -31.10
N VAL A 181 31.52 -1.98 -31.70
CA VAL A 181 30.87 -0.71 -32.03
C VAL A 181 29.81 -0.40 -30.98
N VAL A 182 29.82 0.83 -30.46
CA VAL A 182 28.81 1.34 -29.53
C VAL A 182 28.13 2.54 -30.17
N ALA A 183 26.81 2.48 -30.31
CA ALA A 183 25.99 3.60 -30.78
C ALA A 183 24.94 3.93 -29.71
N THR A 184 24.88 5.19 -29.33
CA THR A 184 23.95 5.72 -28.35
C THR A 184 23.17 6.85 -29.01
N LEU A 185 21.84 6.80 -28.94
CA LEU A 185 20.97 7.85 -29.45
C LEU A 185 19.98 8.29 -28.39
N HIS A 186 19.52 9.54 -28.44
CA HIS A 186 18.46 10.00 -27.55
C HIS A 186 17.09 9.61 -28.12
N HIS A 187 16.18 9.15 -27.27
CA HIS A 187 14.85 8.64 -27.66
C HIS A 187 13.98 9.71 -28.34
N ILE A 188 14.34 10.99 -28.27
CA ILE A 188 13.67 12.09 -29.00
C ILE A 188 13.83 11.98 -30.53
N ALA A 189 14.86 11.28 -31.01
CA ALA A 189 15.19 11.16 -32.42
C ALA A 189 14.78 9.82 -33.03
N ALA A 190 14.59 8.79 -32.22
CA ALA A 190 14.23 7.46 -32.68
C ALA A 190 13.43 6.71 -31.60
N ASP A 191 12.71 5.68 -32.02
CA ASP A 191 11.98 4.77 -31.13
C ASP A 191 12.31 3.31 -31.43
N GLY A 192 11.74 2.37 -30.66
CA GLY A 192 12.00 0.94 -30.86
C GLY A 192 11.69 0.44 -32.27
N TRP A 193 10.71 1.05 -32.96
CA TRP A 193 10.38 0.73 -34.36
C TRP A 193 11.40 1.28 -35.36
N SER A 194 12.16 2.29 -34.97
CA SER A 194 13.24 2.86 -35.78
C SER A 194 14.48 1.98 -35.84
N ILE A 195 14.64 1.00 -34.94
CA ILE A 195 15.84 0.15 -34.88
C ILE A 195 15.99 -0.69 -36.16
N THR A 196 14.93 -1.33 -36.62
CA THR A 196 14.96 -2.17 -37.83
C THR A 196 15.35 -1.38 -39.09
N PRO A 197 14.70 -0.25 -39.45
CA PRO A 197 15.12 0.53 -40.61
C PRO A 197 16.53 1.13 -40.44
N LEU A 198 16.90 1.57 -39.24
CA LEU A 198 18.25 2.07 -38.96
C LEU A 198 19.32 1.02 -39.25
N MET A 199 19.12 -0.21 -38.75
CA MET A 199 20.04 -1.33 -38.93
C MET A 199 20.10 -1.80 -40.39
N ARG A 200 18.95 -1.88 -41.07
CA ARG A 200 18.87 -2.20 -42.50
C ARG A 200 19.65 -1.20 -43.35
N ASP A 201 19.39 0.10 -43.14
CA ASP A 201 20.01 1.17 -43.92
C ASP A 201 21.52 1.21 -43.66
N LEU A 202 21.98 0.97 -42.43
CA LEU A 202 23.40 0.85 -42.10
C LEU A 202 24.08 -0.30 -42.86
N GLY A 203 23.45 -1.48 -42.93
CA GLY A 203 23.99 -2.62 -43.67
C GLY A 203 24.14 -2.34 -45.17
N VAL A 204 23.14 -1.72 -45.78
CA VAL A 204 23.16 -1.33 -47.22
C VAL A 204 24.25 -0.28 -47.49
N ALA A 205 24.35 0.73 -46.61
CA ALA A 205 25.35 1.78 -46.73
C ALA A 205 26.78 1.22 -46.59
N TYR A 206 27.02 0.38 -45.59
CA TYR A 206 28.32 -0.26 -45.37
C TYR A 206 28.75 -1.12 -46.56
N ALA A 207 27.85 -1.97 -47.07
CA ALA A 207 28.13 -2.80 -48.23
C ALA A 207 28.48 -1.98 -49.49
N SER A 208 27.84 -0.82 -49.67
CA SER A 208 28.09 0.11 -50.78
C SER A 208 29.43 0.84 -50.63
N ARG A 209 29.74 1.32 -49.42
CA ARG A 209 31.01 2.02 -49.12
C ARG A 209 32.22 1.10 -49.22
N CYS A 210 32.12 -0.16 -48.77
CA CYS A 210 33.15 -1.16 -49.03
C CYS A 210 33.33 -1.49 -50.52
N ALA A 211 32.38 -1.13 -51.40
CA ALA A 211 32.52 -1.23 -52.85
C ALA A 211 32.98 0.08 -53.50
N GLY A 212 33.36 1.10 -52.71
CA GLY A 212 33.88 2.37 -53.19
C GLY A 212 32.82 3.32 -53.77
N ARG A 213 31.53 3.11 -53.47
CA ARG A 213 30.41 3.94 -53.97
C ARG A 213 29.46 4.37 -52.86
N ALA A 214 28.73 5.46 -53.09
CA ALA A 214 27.64 5.87 -52.22
C ALA A 214 26.44 4.89 -52.33
N PRO A 215 25.61 4.75 -51.29
CA PRO A 215 24.40 3.93 -51.36
C PRO A 215 23.41 4.48 -52.38
N ASP A 216 22.79 3.58 -53.13
CA ASP A 216 21.79 3.88 -54.16
C ASP A 216 20.40 3.44 -53.68
N TRP A 217 19.84 4.20 -52.74
CA TRP A 217 18.51 3.97 -52.18
C TRP A 217 17.49 4.98 -52.70
N ALA A 218 16.23 4.57 -52.80
CA ALA A 218 15.15 5.50 -53.09
C ALA A 218 15.03 6.56 -51.97
N PRO A 219 14.75 7.84 -52.30
CA PRO A 219 14.43 8.86 -51.31
C PRO A 219 13.27 8.42 -50.41
N LEU A 220 13.33 8.77 -49.12
CA LEU A 220 12.20 8.53 -48.23
C LEU A 220 10.97 9.33 -48.70
N PRO A 221 9.75 8.78 -48.61
CA PRO A 221 8.54 9.48 -49.03
C PRO A 221 8.31 10.80 -48.29
N VAL A 222 8.73 10.87 -47.02
CA VAL A 222 8.62 12.01 -46.11
C VAL A 222 9.76 12.02 -45.10
N GLN A 223 10.03 13.18 -44.49
CA GLN A 223 10.92 13.35 -43.34
C GLN A 223 10.12 13.62 -42.06
N TYR A 224 10.78 13.55 -40.89
CA TYR A 224 10.11 13.73 -39.60
C TYR A 224 9.49 15.13 -39.43
N VAL A 225 10.08 16.15 -40.05
CA VAL A 225 9.52 17.51 -40.11
C VAL A 225 8.17 17.52 -40.83
N ASP A 226 8.03 16.77 -41.94
CA ASP A 226 6.78 16.68 -42.67
C ASP A 226 5.69 16.05 -41.81
N TYR A 227 6.02 14.98 -41.07
CA TYR A 227 5.13 14.37 -40.08
C TYR A 227 4.70 15.36 -38.99
N THR A 228 5.64 16.14 -38.47
CA THR A 228 5.36 17.12 -37.41
C THR A 228 4.36 18.17 -37.86
N LEU A 229 4.58 18.74 -39.05
CA LEU A 229 3.72 19.78 -39.62
C LEU A 229 2.34 19.23 -39.99
N TRP A 230 2.31 18.03 -40.58
CA TRP A 230 1.07 17.31 -40.86
C TRP A 230 0.27 17.04 -39.58
N GLN A 231 0.91 16.53 -38.52
CA GLN A 231 0.26 16.26 -37.23
C GLN A 231 -0.39 17.53 -36.67
N ARG A 232 0.34 18.65 -36.66
CA ARG A 232 -0.19 19.94 -36.17
C ARG A 232 -1.38 20.43 -37.00
N ALA A 233 -1.32 20.29 -38.33
CA ALA A 233 -2.41 20.69 -39.22
C ALA A 233 -3.67 19.82 -39.05
N GLN A 234 -3.50 18.50 -38.91
CA GLN A 234 -4.63 17.57 -38.81
C GLN A 234 -5.35 17.65 -37.46
N PHE A 235 -4.60 17.85 -36.38
CA PHE A 235 -5.15 17.77 -35.03
C PHE A 235 -5.48 19.13 -34.42
N GLY A 236 -4.92 20.22 -34.96
CA GLY A 236 -5.16 21.60 -34.54
C GLY A 236 -4.45 21.96 -33.23
N ASP A 237 -4.85 23.10 -32.67
CA ASP A 237 -4.30 23.63 -31.42
C ASP A 237 -5.15 23.21 -30.20
N LEU A 238 -4.50 23.08 -29.06
CA LEU A 238 -5.13 22.69 -27.79
C LEU A 238 -6.02 23.77 -27.19
N ASP A 239 -5.71 25.03 -27.50
CA ASP A 239 -6.49 26.18 -27.04
C ASP A 239 -7.74 26.42 -27.92
N ASP A 240 -7.82 25.75 -29.08
CA ASP A 240 -9.02 25.71 -29.89
C ASP A 240 -9.93 24.55 -29.47
N SER A 241 -11.01 24.89 -28.75
CA SER A 241 -12.02 23.91 -28.31
C SER A 241 -12.69 23.11 -29.44
N GLN A 242 -12.61 23.57 -30.69
CA GLN A 242 -13.17 22.87 -31.85
C GLN A 242 -12.16 21.96 -32.55
N SER A 243 -10.91 21.93 -32.09
CA SER A 243 -9.86 21.08 -32.68
C SER A 243 -10.06 19.60 -32.33
N ARG A 244 -9.52 18.72 -33.20
CA ARG A 244 -9.59 17.27 -32.97
C ARG A 244 -8.82 16.86 -31.71
N ILE A 245 -7.69 17.53 -31.42
CA ILE A 245 -6.90 17.25 -30.23
C ILE A 245 -7.62 17.64 -28.94
N ALA A 246 -8.36 18.77 -28.94
CA ALA A 246 -9.15 19.20 -27.78
C ALA A 246 -10.30 18.22 -27.47
N ALA A 247 -10.97 17.69 -28.51
CA ALA A 247 -11.99 16.66 -28.34
C ALA A 247 -11.42 15.37 -27.72
N GLN A 248 -10.23 14.93 -28.16
CA GLN A 248 -9.58 13.77 -27.55
C GLN A 248 -9.13 14.04 -26.12
N LEU A 249 -8.68 15.26 -25.81
CA LEU A 249 -8.30 15.65 -24.46
C LEU A 249 -9.49 15.59 -23.50
N ALA A 250 -10.66 16.10 -23.90
CA ALA A 250 -11.88 16.06 -23.09
C ALA A 250 -12.31 14.62 -22.73
N TYR A 251 -12.14 13.66 -23.66
CA TYR A 251 -12.35 12.25 -23.36
C TYR A 251 -11.44 11.76 -22.24
N TRP A 252 -10.14 12.09 -22.29
CA TRP A 252 -9.19 11.64 -21.28
C TRP A 252 -9.42 12.28 -19.91
N GLU A 253 -9.79 13.57 -19.88
CA GLU A 253 -10.19 14.26 -18.65
C GLU A 253 -11.35 13.53 -17.96
N GLN A 254 -12.35 13.10 -18.74
CA GLN A 254 -13.47 12.32 -18.23
C GLN A 254 -13.05 10.89 -17.82
N ALA A 255 -12.27 10.20 -18.65
CA ALA A 255 -11.87 8.81 -18.40
C ALA A 255 -10.96 8.65 -17.17
N LEU A 256 -10.14 9.66 -16.89
CA LEU A 256 -9.17 9.67 -15.79
C LEU A 256 -9.65 10.50 -14.58
N ALA A 257 -10.87 11.03 -14.62
CA ALA A 257 -11.44 11.78 -13.50
C ALA A 257 -11.48 10.95 -12.21
N GLY A 258 -10.93 11.49 -11.12
CA GLY A 258 -10.88 10.82 -9.82
C GLY A 258 -9.96 9.59 -9.78
N LEU A 259 -9.01 9.48 -10.71
CA LEU A 259 -7.95 8.47 -10.63
C LEU A 259 -7.16 8.64 -9.32
N PRO A 260 -6.86 7.54 -8.59
CA PRO A 260 -5.97 7.62 -7.43
C PRO A 260 -4.62 8.22 -7.81
N GLU A 261 -4.05 9.05 -6.92
CA GLU A 261 -2.77 9.72 -7.20
C GLU A 261 -1.62 8.73 -7.45
N ARG A 262 -1.64 7.60 -6.73
CA ARG A 262 -0.60 6.58 -6.78
C ARG A 262 -1.15 5.19 -6.45
N LEU A 263 -0.64 4.17 -7.13
CA LEU A 263 -0.77 2.77 -6.72
C LEU A 263 0.15 2.48 -5.52
N GLU A 264 -0.44 2.07 -4.39
CA GLU A 264 0.29 1.66 -3.18
C GLU A 264 0.94 0.28 -3.34
N LEU A 265 1.99 0.19 -4.16
CA LEU A 265 2.73 -1.06 -4.37
C LEU A 265 3.56 -1.43 -3.12
N PRO A 266 3.70 -2.73 -2.82
CA PRO A 266 4.57 -3.19 -1.73
C PRO A 266 6.04 -3.00 -2.12
N THR A 267 6.62 -1.87 -1.74
CA THR A 267 8.04 -1.56 -1.94
C THR A 267 8.90 -2.11 -0.82
N ASP A 268 10.16 -2.45 -1.12
CA ASP A 268 11.13 -2.92 -0.14
C ASP A 268 11.66 -1.77 0.73
N ARG A 269 11.58 -0.54 0.21
CA ARG A 269 11.98 0.69 0.88
C ARG A 269 10.94 1.79 0.68
N PRO A 270 10.85 2.77 1.59
CA PRO A 270 10.07 3.98 1.36
C PRO A 270 10.57 4.75 0.14
N TYR A 271 9.66 5.46 -0.52
CA TYR A 271 10.04 6.35 -1.62
C TYR A 271 10.96 7.48 -1.10
N PRO A 272 12.09 7.75 -1.78
CA PRO A 272 12.91 8.91 -1.45
C PRO A 272 12.19 10.22 -1.84
N PRO A 273 12.57 11.37 -1.24
CA PRO A 273 12.01 12.68 -1.60
C PRO A 273 12.21 13.08 -3.06
N VAL A 274 13.21 12.52 -3.73
CA VAL A 274 13.49 12.67 -5.17
C VAL A 274 13.95 11.32 -5.70
N ALA A 275 13.36 10.86 -6.81
CA ALA A 275 13.77 9.64 -7.49
C ALA A 275 15.19 9.79 -8.06
N ASP A 276 16.07 8.82 -7.83
CA ASP A 276 17.41 8.81 -8.41
C ASP A 276 17.45 8.21 -9.84
N HIS A 277 16.31 7.64 -10.27
CA HIS A 277 16.11 6.96 -11.54
C HIS A 277 17.08 5.82 -11.83
N ARG A 278 17.74 5.27 -10.81
CA ARG A 278 18.59 4.08 -10.95
C ARG A 278 17.71 2.85 -11.10
N GLY A 279 18.07 2.02 -12.06
CA GLY A 279 17.30 0.85 -12.44
C GLY A 279 18.12 -0.40 -12.58
N ALA A 280 17.42 -1.53 -12.49
CA ALA A 280 17.91 -2.85 -12.83
C ALA A 280 16.84 -3.60 -13.63
N ARG A 281 17.22 -4.72 -14.23
CA ARG A 281 16.36 -5.54 -15.09
C ARG A 281 16.40 -6.99 -14.68
N LEU A 282 15.25 -7.67 -14.77
CA LEU A 282 15.15 -9.12 -14.63
C LEU A 282 14.51 -9.73 -15.87
N ALA A 283 15.09 -10.82 -16.35
CA ALA A 283 14.56 -11.56 -17.47
C ALA A 283 13.27 -12.30 -17.10
N VAL A 284 12.36 -12.36 -18.06
CA VAL A 284 11.14 -13.16 -18.01
C VAL A 284 11.22 -14.21 -19.10
N ASN A 285 10.95 -15.47 -18.74
CA ASN A 285 10.84 -16.56 -19.70
C ASN A 285 9.73 -17.51 -19.27
N TRP A 286 8.65 -17.53 -20.03
CA TRP A 286 7.46 -18.35 -19.80
C TRP A 286 7.22 -19.31 -20.96
N PRO A 287 6.69 -20.49 -20.66
CA PRO A 287 6.70 -21.60 -21.61
C PRO A 287 5.63 -21.45 -22.70
N ALA A 288 5.79 -22.17 -23.81
CA ALA A 288 4.92 -22.10 -24.98
C ALA A 288 3.45 -22.45 -24.67
N GLU A 289 3.20 -23.29 -23.67
CA GLU A 289 1.86 -23.66 -23.23
C GLU A 289 1.06 -22.44 -22.75
N LEU A 290 1.70 -21.50 -22.06
CA LEU A 290 1.04 -20.28 -21.60
C LEU A 290 0.66 -19.39 -22.78
N GLN A 291 1.55 -19.24 -23.76
CA GLN A 291 1.28 -18.52 -25.00
C GLN A 291 0.08 -19.11 -25.74
N GLN A 292 0.00 -20.44 -25.86
CA GLN A 292 -1.11 -21.14 -26.48
C GLN A 292 -2.43 -20.90 -25.73
N GLN A 293 -2.42 -20.97 -24.41
CA GLN A 293 -3.59 -20.74 -23.57
C GLN A 293 -4.09 -19.29 -23.68
N MET A 294 -3.19 -18.30 -23.66
CA MET A 294 -3.52 -16.90 -23.86
C MET A 294 -4.13 -16.67 -25.24
N ALA A 295 -3.53 -17.22 -26.31
CA ALA A 295 -4.03 -17.07 -27.67
C ALA A 295 -5.41 -17.72 -27.86
N ARG A 296 -5.71 -18.81 -27.15
CA ARG A 296 -7.04 -19.44 -27.13
C ARG A 296 -8.07 -18.51 -26.50
N VAL A 297 -7.83 -18.06 -25.27
CA VAL A 297 -8.78 -17.19 -24.54
C VAL A 297 -8.99 -15.86 -25.26
N ALA A 298 -7.92 -15.26 -25.79
CA ALA A 298 -8.01 -14.06 -26.61
C ALA A 298 -8.99 -14.27 -27.78
N ARG A 299 -8.89 -15.40 -28.49
CA ARG A 299 -9.77 -15.73 -29.62
C ARG A 299 -11.22 -15.97 -29.20
N GLU A 300 -11.44 -16.73 -28.14
CA GLU A 300 -12.78 -17.05 -27.61
C GLU A 300 -13.55 -15.79 -27.18
N HIS A 301 -12.84 -14.76 -26.73
CA HIS A 301 -13.42 -13.50 -26.24
C HIS A 301 -13.25 -12.31 -27.21
N ASN A 302 -12.90 -12.55 -28.49
CA ASN A 302 -12.66 -11.48 -29.48
C ASN A 302 -11.69 -10.38 -28.97
N ALA A 303 -10.65 -10.80 -28.26
CA ALA A 303 -9.61 -9.97 -27.67
C ALA A 303 -8.23 -10.33 -28.27
N THR A 304 -7.18 -9.63 -27.85
CA THR A 304 -5.79 -9.95 -28.21
C THR A 304 -5.04 -10.54 -27.02
N SER A 305 -3.93 -11.26 -27.26
CA SER A 305 -3.02 -11.71 -26.19
C SER A 305 -2.57 -10.54 -25.30
N PHE A 306 -2.39 -9.36 -25.89
CA PHE A 306 -2.05 -8.14 -25.16
C PHE A 306 -3.16 -7.71 -24.19
N MET A 307 -4.44 -7.76 -24.60
CA MET A 307 -5.58 -7.47 -23.72
C MET A 307 -5.70 -8.50 -22.58
N VAL A 308 -5.37 -9.78 -22.84
CA VAL A 308 -5.31 -10.81 -21.79
C VAL A 308 -4.18 -10.48 -20.79
N MET A 309 -3.01 -10.07 -21.27
CA MET A 309 -1.90 -9.62 -20.41
C MET A 309 -2.25 -8.38 -19.59
N GLN A 310 -2.87 -7.37 -20.21
CA GLN A 310 -3.37 -6.17 -19.53
C GLN A 310 -4.36 -6.52 -18.42
N THR A 311 -5.26 -7.47 -18.68
CA THR A 311 -6.23 -7.98 -17.70
C THR A 311 -5.52 -8.63 -16.51
N ALA A 312 -4.54 -9.48 -16.77
CA ALA A 312 -3.77 -10.14 -15.71
C ALA A 312 -2.97 -9.16 -14.86
N LEU A 313 -2.32 -8.19 -15.50
CA LEU A 313 -1.57 -7.16 -14.79
C LEU A 313 -2.51 -6.28 -13.95
N ALA A 314 -3.69 -5.91 -14.45
CA ALA A 314 -4.67 -5.15 -13.67
C ALA A 314 -5.13 -5.91 -12.41
N VAL A 315 -5.41 -7.22 -12.53
CA VAL A 315 -5.77 -8.08 -11.38
C VAL A 315 -4.63 -8.16 -10.36
N LEU A 316 -3.39 -8.33 -10.83
CA LEU A 316 -2.21 -8.35 -9.96
C LEU A 316 -2.07 -7.02 -9.20
N LEU A 317 -2.08 -5.90 -9.91
CA LEU A 317 -1.90 -4.57 -9.31
C LEU A 317 -3.04 -4.23 -8.35
N SER A 318 -4.28 -4.61 -8.66
CA SER A 318 -5.42 -4.39 -7.78
C SER A 318 -5.23 -5.10 -6.43
N LYS A 319 -4.79 -6.36 -6.47
CA LYS A 319 -4.55 -7.15 -5.26
C LYS A 319 -3.30 -6.71 -4.50
N LEU A 320 -2.28 -6.15 -5.15
CA LEU A 320 -1.08 -5.64 -4.48
C LEU A 320 -1.25 -4.24 -3.88
N SER A 321 -2.04 -3.39 -4.53
CA SER A 321 -2.35 -2.04 -4.06
C SER A 321 -3.55 -1.98 -3.11
N ALA A 322 -4.24 -3.10 -2.91
CA ALA A 322 -5.52 -3.18 -2.21
C ALA A 322 -6.59 -2.21 -2.76
N SER A 323 -6.48 -1.82 -4.04
CA SER A 323 -7.39 -0.91 -4.73
C SER A 323 -8.17 -1.63 -5.83
N PRO A 324 -9.49 -1.46 -5.95
CA PRO A 324 -10.24 -1.95 -7.09
C PRO A 324 -10.08 -1.07 -8.35
N ASP A 325 -9.56 0.15 -8.23
CA ASP A 325 -9.35 1.08 -9.35
C ASP A 325 -7.86 1.22 -9.62
N VAL A 326 -7.42 0.76 -10.80
CA VAL A 326 -6.00 0.68 -11.16
C VAL A 326 -5.75 1.26 -12.54
N ALA A 327 -4.60 1.91 -12.71
CA ALA A 327 -4.16 2.44 -14.00
C ALA A 327 -2.78 1.89 -14.38
N VAL A 328 -2.63 1.55 -15.66
CA VAL A 328 -1.39 1.06 -16.26
C VAL A 328 -1.09 1.84 -17.53
N GLY A 329 0.16 2.27 -17.70
CA GLY A 329 0.62 2.88 -18.94
C GLY A 329 0.94 1.81 -19.99
N PHE A 330 0.66 2.06 -21.26
CA PHE A 330 1.14 1.22 -22.34
C PHE A 330 1.60 2.05 -23.54
N PRO A 331 2.80 1.78 -24.08
CA PRO A 331 3.31 2.50 -25.24
C PRO A 331 2.64 2.02 -26.53
N ILE A 332 2.40 2.94 -27.45
CA ILE A 332 1.94 2.67 -28.81
C ILE A 332 2.99 3.14 -29.82
N ALA A 333 3.02 2.54 -31.00
CA ALA A 333 4.02 2.89 -32.03
C ALA A 333 3.79 4.25 -32.72
N GLY A 334 2.55 4.76 -32.75
CA GLY A 334 2.22 6.06 -33.37
C GLY A 334 2.36 6.15 -34.90
N ARG A 335 2.71 5.05 -35.58
CA ARG A 335 2.87 4.97 -37.05
C ARG A 335 1.57 4.53 -37.72
N ARG A 336 0.73 5.49 -38.09
CA ARG A 336 -0.58 5.26 -38.74
C ARG A 336 -0.51 5.25 -40.28
N ASP A 337 0.50 5.90 -40.85
CA ASP A 337 0.70 6.01 -42.30
C ASP A 337 1.89 5.14 -42.75
N PRO A 338 1.75 4.29 -43.78
CA PRO A 338 2.85 3.48 -44.31
C PRO A 338 4.09 4.28 -44.74
N ALA A 339 3.93 5.56 -45.09
CA ALA A 339 5.06 6.46 -45.39
C ALA A 339 6.04 6.60 -44.20
N LEU A 340 5.57 6.30 -42.98
CA LEU A 340 6.38 6.32 -41.77
C LEU A 340 7.13 5.01 -41.51
N ASP A 341 6.79 3.89 -42.16
CA ASP A 341 7.33 2.58 -41.79
C ASP A 341 8.86 2.50 -41.89
N GLU A 342 9.45 3.20 -42.86
CA GLU A 342 10.91 3.23 -43.07
C GLU A 342 11.62 4.42 -42.41
N LEU A 343 10.87 5.39 -41.87
CA LEU A 343 11.42 6.65 -41.36
C LEU A 343 11.94 6.47 -39.92
N VAL A 344 13.18 6.88 -39.65
CA VAL A 344 13.69 6.99 -38.27
C VAL A 344 13.15 8.26 -37.62
N GLY A 345 12.54 8.12 -36.44
CA GLY A 345 11.87 9.21 -35.73
C GLY A 345 11.23 8.75 -34.42
N PHE A 346 10.83 9.71 -33.58
CA PHE A 346 10.13 9.42 -32.33
C PHE A 346 8.60 9.52 -32.49
N PHE A 347 7.92 8.40 -32.65
CA PHE A 347 6.46 8.36 -32.86
C PHE A 347 5.70 7.81 -31.65
N VAL A 348 6.42 7.26 -30.66
CA VAL A 348 5.80 6.62 -29.50
C VAL A 348 4.98 7.62 -28.70
N ASN A 349 3.79 7.18 -28.27
CA ASN A 349 3.01 7.83 -27.24
C ASN A 349 2.68 6.80 -26.14
N THR A 350 2.37 7.27 -24.93
CA THR A 350 1.98 6.42 -23.80
C THR A 350 0.51 6.67 -23.49
N LEU A 351 -0.30 5.62 -23.56
CA LEU A 351 -1.72 5.67 -23.21
C LEU A 351 -1.95 5.10 -21.81
N VAL A 352 -3.03 5.53 -21.16
CA VAL A 352 -3.42 5.03 -19.83
C VAL A 352 -4.60 4.08 -19.97
N LEU A 353 -4.45 2.86 -19.45
CA LEU A 353 -5.55 1.92 -19.25
C LEU A 353 -5.97 1.95 -17.79
N ARG A 354 -7.10 2.60 -17.49
CA ARG A 354 -7.75 2.57 -16.17
C ARG A 354 -8.81 1.47 -16.14
N VAL A 355 -8.71 0.57 -15.17
CA VAL A 355 -9.55 -0.63 -15.03
C VAL A 355 -10.24 -0.59 -13.66
N ASP A 356 -11.53 -0.87 -13.63
CA ASP A 356 -12.33 -0.96 -12.41
C ASP A 356 -12.71 -2.41 -12.14
N LEU A 357 -12.20 -2.94 -11.02
CA LEU A 357 -12.36 -4.31 -10.54
C LEU A 357 -13.38 -4.40 -9.38
N ALA A 358 -14.12 -3.32 -9.08
CA ALA A 358 -15.16 -3.33 -8.07
C ALA A 358 -16.29 -4.31 -8.42
N GLY A 359 -16.98 -4.82 -7.40
CA GLY A 359 -18.10 -5.74 -7.58
C GLY A 359 -17.71 -7.21 -7.87
N ASP A 360 -16.42 -7.54 -7.82
CA ASP A 360 -15.89 -8.90 -8.01
C ASP A 360 -16.34 -9.54 -9.35
N PRO A 361 -15.98 -8.92 -10.50
CA PRO A 361 -16.36 -9.44 -11.80
C PRO A 361 -15.74 -10.81 -12.08
N THR A 362 -16.24 -11.48 -13.11
CA THR A 362 -15.57 -12.61 -13.73
C THR A 362 -14.39 -12.17 -14.59
N VAL A 363 -13.48 -13.09 -14.91
CA VAL A 363 -12.37 -12.83 -15.83
C VAL A 363 -12.87 -12.37 -17.19
N ALA A 364 -13.92 -13.02 -17.71
CA ALA A 364 -14.54 -12.66 -18.99
C ALA A 364 -15.08 -11.22 -18.99
N GLU A 365 -15.82 -10.83 -17.95
CA GLU A 365 -16.36 -9.47 -17.81
C GLU A 365 -15.23 -8.42 -17.73
N LEU A 366 -14.15 -8.73 -16.99
CA LEU A 366 -12.99 -7.84 -16.91
C LEU A 366 -12.27 -7.72 -18.26
N LEU A 367 -12.09 -8.84 -18.98
CA LEU A 367 -11.47 -8.85 -20.30
C LEU A 367 -12.29 -8.05 -21.32
N ASP A 368 -13.62 -8.14 -21.27
CA ASP A 368 -14.51 -7.31 -22.09
C ASP A 368 -14.37 -5.82 -21.74
N GLN A 369 -14.26 -5.47 -20.46
CA GLN A 369 -14.00 -4.10 -20.01
C GLN A 369 -12.65 -3.59 -20.52
N VAL A 370 -11.58 -4.38 -20.38
CA VAL A 370 -10.23 -4.07 -20.87
C VAL A 370 -10.25 -3.90 -22.38
N ARG A 371 -10.92 -4.79 -23.14
CA ARG A 371 -11.07 -4.65 -24.58
C ARG A 371 -11.72 -3.32 -24.94
N ALA A 372 -12.87 -3.00 -24.34
CA ALA A 372 -13.61 -1.78 -24.63
C ALA A 372 -12.77 -0.52 -24.34
N ARG A 373 -12.12 -0.46 -23.18
CA ARG A 373 -11.29 0.67 -22.75
C ARG A 373 -10.01 0.80 -23.56
N SER A 374 -9.33 -0.31 -23.87
CA SER A 374 -8.15 -0.30 -24.74
C SER A 374 -8.50 0.21 -26.14
N LEU A 375 -9.63 -0.20 -26.72
CA LEU A 375 -10.08 0.31 -28.02
C LEU A 375 -10.42 1.80 -27.98
N ALA A 376 -11.11 2.26 -26.93
CA ALA A 376 -11.38 3.69 -26.74
C ALA A 376 -10.09 4.51 -26.55
N ALA A 377 -9.10 3.97 -25.83
CA ALA A 377 -7.78 4.58 -25.72
C ALA A 377 -7.08 4.71 -27.09
N TYR A 378 -7.16 3.68 -27.94
CA TYR A 378 -6.63 3.76 -29.32
C TYR A 378 -7.37 4.79 -30.20
N GLU A 379 -8.65 5.06 -29.98
CA GLU A 379 -9.37 6.11 -30.72
C GLU A 379 -8.88 7.52 -30.36
N HIS A 380 -8.43 7.72 -29.12
CA HIS A 380 -7.98 9.00 -28.58
C HIS A 380 -6.46 9.04 -28.36
N GLN A 381 -5.71 8.33 -29.21
CA GLN A 381 -4.30 8.05 -28.97
C GLN A 381 -3.34 9.22 -29.27
N ASP A 382 -3.84 10.32 -29.81
CA ASP A 382 -3.02 11.41 -30.35
C ASP A 382 -2.68 12.47 -29.28
N VAL A 383 -3.36 12.44 -28.13
CA VAL A 383 -3.09 13.31 -26.97
C VAL A 383 -1.80 12.88 -26.26
N PRO A 384 -0.81 13.77 -26.09
CA PRO A 384 0.42 13.45 -25.38
C PRO A 384 0.20 13.16 -23.90
N PHE A 385 0.90 12.15 -23.40
CA PHE A 385 0.87 11.81 -21.98
C PHE A 385 1.17 13.00 -21.04
N GLU A 386 2.21 13.80 -21.32
CA GLU A 386 2.56 14.93 -20.41
C GLU A 386 1.53 16.05 -20.46
N LEU A 387 0.85 16.23 -21.59
CA LEU A 387 -0.24 17.17 -21.67
C LEU A 387 -1.43 16.71 -20.81
N LEU A 388 -1.71 15.40 -20.79
CA LEU A 388 -2.71 14.83 -19.87
C LEU A 388 -2.35 15.10 -18.42
N VAL A 389 -1.07 14.93 -18.05
CA VAL A 389 -0.57 15.24 -16.71
C VAL A 389 -0.77 16.72 -16.39
N GLU A 390 -0.39 17.62 -17.31
CA GLU A 390 -0.53 19.06 -17.12
C GLU A 390 -1.99 19.47 -16.88
N ARG A 391 -2.93 18.92 -17.67
CA ARG A 391 -4.35 19.29 -17.64
C ARG A 391 -5.09 18.67 -16.46
N LEU A 392 -4.80 17.43 -16.10
CA LEU A 392 -5.34 16.79 -14.89
C LEU A 392 -4.77 17.41 -13.61
N ASN A 393 -3.60 18.06 -13.71
CA ASN A 393 -2.89 18.73 -12.63
C ASN A 393 -2.88 17.92 -11.32
N PRO A 394 -2.40 16.66 -11.33
CA PRO A 394 -2.28 15.85 -10.13
C PRO A 394 -1.26 16.49 -9.16
N THR A 395 -1.31 16.10 -7.89
CA THR A 395 -0.34 16.56 -6.89
C THR A 395 1.09 16.31 -7.38
N ARG A 396 1.84 17.40 -7.60
CA ARG A 396 3.20 17.33 -8.15
C ARG A 396 4.13 16.61 -7.16
N SER A 397 4.79 15.56 -7.63
CA SER A 397 5.74 14.78 -6.86
C SER A 397 7.02 14.55 -7.66
N LEU A 398 8.17 14.68 -7.01
CA LEU A 398 9.47 14.28 -7.56
C LEU A 398 9.84 12.83 -7.18
N THR A 399 8.96 12.14 -6.44
CA THR A 399 9.25 10.80 -5.89
C THR A 399 8.88 9.66 -6.83
N HIS A 400 7.93 9.87 -7.75
CA HIS A 400 7.38 8.87 -8.67
C HIS A 400 6.78 9.51 -9.92
N SER A 401 6.51 8.69 -10.94
CA SER A 401 5.85 9.15 -12.18
C SER A 401 4.38 9.49 -11.94
N PRO A 402 3.86 10.59 -12.55
CA PRO A 402 2.46 10.97 -12.45
C PRO A 402 1.54 9.96 -13.18
N LEU A 403 0.28 9.86 -12.72
CA LEU A 403 -0.81 9.03 -13.25
C LEU A 403 -0.60 7.50 -13.21
N VAL A 404 0.57 7.00 -13.58
CA VAL A 404 0.87 5.56 -13.64
C VAL A 404 2.27 5.27 -13.12
N GLN A 405 2.39 4.21 -12.32
CA GLN A 405 3.65 3.71 -11.77
C GLN A 405 4.17 2.49 -12.53
N VAL A 406 3.27 1.82 -13.28
CA VAL A 406 3.56 0.59 -14.00
C VAL A 406 3.28 0.77 -15.49
N VAL A 407 4.23 0.37 -16.33
CA VAL A 407 4.09 0.36 -17.79
C VAL A 407 4.17 -1.07 -18.32
N LEU A 408 3.31 -1.40 -19.29
CA LEU A 408 3.31 -2.68 -20.00
C LEU A 408 3.52 -2.45 -21.50
N GLY A 409 4.72 -2.79 -21.98
CA GLY A 409 5.07 -2.91 -23.39
C GLY A 409 4.89 -4.33 -23.91
N TRP A 410 4.28 -4.46 -25.10
CA TRP A 410 4.03 -5.75 -25.75
C TRP A 410 4.52 -5.72 -27.20
N GLN A 411 5.57 -6.49 -27.49
CA GLN A 411 6.27 -6.47 -28.78
C GLN A 411 6.04 -7.76 -29.57
N ASN A 412 5.03 -7.77 -30.44
CA ASN A 412 4.72 -8.91 -31.32
C ASN A 412 5.45 -8.81 -32.66
N PHE A 413 6.78 -8.90 -32.64
CA PHE A 413 7.56 -9.09 -33.86
C PHE A 413 7.79 -10.59 -34.08
N ALA A 414 7.77 -11.04 -35.33
CA ALA A 414 8.17 -12.41 -35.68
C ALA A 414 9.66 -12.60 -35.36
N ARG A 415 9.98 -12.80 -34.09
CA ARG A 415 11.31 -13.16 -33.61
C ARG A 415 11.42 -14.66 -33.72
N HIS A 416 12.10 -15.13 -34.75
CA HIS A 416 12.51 -16.53 -34.81
C HIS A 416 13.57 -16.77 -33.75
N THR A 417 13.45 -17.88 -33.02
CA THR A 417 14.29 -18.27 -31.88
C THR A 417 15.78 -18.43 -32.23
N SER A 418 16.14 -18.39 -33.52
CA SER A 418 17.48 -18.60 -34.07
C SER A 418 18.22 -17.34 -34.51
N GLU A 419 17.56 -16.17 -34.60
CA GLU A 419 18.22 -14.92 -35.02
C GLU A 419 17.84 -13.74 -34.10
N PRO A 420 18.83 -13.12 -33.42
CA PRO A 420 18.61 -11.80 -32.82
C PRO A 420 18.15 -10.83 -33.92
N ALA A 421 17.19 -9.94 -33.63
CA ALA A 421 16.75 -8.90 -34.59
C ALA A 421 17.85 -7.89 -35.01
N THR A 422 19.10 -8.16 -34.64
CA THR A 422 20.30 -7.34 -34.81
C THR A 422 21.37 -8.00 -35.68
N THR A 423 21.15 -9.20 -36.25
CA THR A 423 22.05 -9.74 -37.28
C THR A 423 21.86 -8.99 -38.60
N VAL A 424 22.42 -7.80 -38.66
CA VAL A 424 22.65 -7.09 -39.91
C VAL A 424 23.71 -7.87 -40.68
N PRO A 425 23.49 -8.24 -41.96
CA PRO A 425 24.55 -8.77 -42.79
C PRO A 425 25.55 -7.65 -43.11
N LEU A 426 26.53 -7.42 -42.22
CA LEU A 426 27.69 -6.57 -42.49
C LEU A 426 28.72 -7.34 -43.33
N ARG A 427 28.30 -7.85 -44.50
CA ARG A 427 29.05 -8.79 -45.34
C ARG A 427 29.50 -10.04 -44.56
N ASP A 428 30.82 -10.28 -44.49
CA ASP A 428 31.45 -11.47 -43.91
C ASP A 428 31.76 -11.30 -42.41
N LEU A 429 31.20 -10.28 -41.75
CA LEU A 429 31.37 -10.05 -40.31
C LEU A 429 30.36 -10.86 -39.50
N GLU A 430 30.86 -11.59 -38.49
CA GLU A 430 30.03 -12.18 -37.44
C GLU A 430 29.66 -11.05 -36.45
N VAL A 431 28.35 -10.83 -36.26
CA VAL A 431 27.80 -9.76 -35.43
C VAL A 431 27.12 -10.36 -34.22
N THR A 432 27.63 -10.05 -33.03
CA THR A 432 27.08 -10.52 -31.76
C THR A 432 26.68 -9.33 -30.90
N PRO A 433 25.40 -9.18 -30.51
CA PRO A 433 24.99 -8.11 -29.62
C PRO A 433 25.63 -8.30 -28.22
N LEU A 434 26.10 -7.19 -27.64
CA LEU A 434 26.57 -7.17 -26.26
C LEU A 434 25.47 -6.60 -25.36
N PRO A 435 25.20 -7.22 -24.19
CA PRO A 435 24.27 -6.66 -23.23
C PRO A 435 24.85 -5.33 -22.72
N VAL A 436 24.10 -4.25 -22.94
CA VAL A 436 24.41 -2.93 -22.41
C VAL A 436 23.24 -2.45 -21.58
N ASP A 437 23.54 -1.81 -20.45
CA ASP A 437 22.55 -1.31 -19.52
C ASP A 437 22.85 0.15 -19.22
N THR A 438 21.85 1.02 -19.41
CA THR A 438 21.92 2.41 -18.97
C THR A 438 21.83 2.53 -17.45
N ARG A 439 21.48 1.43 -16.75
CA ARG A 439 21.27 1.30 -15.29
C ARG A 439 20.25 2.31 -14.78
N THR A 440 19.23 2.57 -15.60
CA THR A 440 18.18 3.55 -15.34
C THR A 440 16.81 2.89 -15.36
N ALA A 441 15.88 3.41 -14.56
CA ALA A 441 14.47 3.06 -14.61
C ALA A 441 13.61 4.33 -14.62
N ARG A 442 12.78 4.45 -15.66
CA ARG A 442 11.89 5.62 -15.87
C ARG A 442 10.64 5.57 -15.01
N MET A 443 10.18 4.36 -14.73
CA MET A 443 8.96 4.05 -14.00
C MET A 443 9.32 3.16 -12.81
N ASP A 444 8.43 3.04 -11.85
CA ASP A 444 8.62 2.12 -10.73
C ASP A 444 8.77 0.69 -11.27
N LEU A 445 7.95 0.31 -12.26
CA LEU A 445 8.03 -0.95 -12.99
C LEU A 445 7.71 -0.77 -14.49
N THR A 446 8.50 -1.38 -15.37
CA THR A 446 8.21 -1.51 -16.80
C THR A 446 8.34 -2.97 -17.24
N PHE A 447 7.22 -3.58 -17.62
CA PHE A 447 7.18 -4.91 -18.23
C PHE A 447 7.35 -4.76 -19.75
N ALA A 448 8.41 -5.32 -20.32
CA ALA A 448 8.63 -5.37 -21.76
C ALA A 448 8.62 -6.83 -22.22
N LEU A 449 7.48 -7.30 -22.73
CA LEU A 449 7.25 -8.71 -23.06
C LEU A 449 6.96 -8.91 -24.56
N ALA A 450 7.29 -10.09 -25.08
CA ALA A 450 7.07 -10.49 -26.46
C ALA A 450 6.65 -11.96 -26.56
N GLU A 451 5.78 -12.26 -27.52
CA GLU A 451 5.52 -13.63 -27.97
C GLU A 451 6.63 -14.08 -28.94
N TYR A 452 7.10 -15.31 -28.78
CA TYR A 452 8.09 -15.92 -29.66
C TYR A 452 7.46 -17.05 -30.47
N TRP A 453 7.99 -17.27 -31.67
CA TRP A 453 7.57 -18.35 -32.56
C TRP A 453 8.79 -19.07 -33.11
N SER A 454 8.68 -20.39 -33.23
CA SER A 454 9.68 -21.22 -33.93
C SER A 454 9.72 -20.90 -35.43
N GLU A 455 10.74 -21.38 -36.13
CA GLU A 455 10.80 -21.29 -37.61
C GLU A 455 9.60 -21.97 -38.30
N ALA A 456 9.03 -23.01 -37.68
CA ALA A 456 7.82 -23.68 -38.16
C ALA A 456 6.53 -22.87 -37.91
N GLY A 457 6.62 -21.71 -37.24
CA GLY A 457 5.47 -20.87 -36.88
C GLY A 457 4.74 -21.30 -35.61
N GLU A 458 5.23 -22.32 -34.91
CA GLU A 458 4.64 -22.79 -33.65
C GLU A 458 5.01 -21.86 -32.47
N PRO A 459 4.11 -21.67 -31.48
CA PRO A 459 4.38 -20.93 -30.24
C PRO A 459 5.67 -21.41 -29.55
N ALA A 460 6.56 -20.50 -29.19
CA ALA A 460 7.85 -20.79 -28.55
C ALA A 460 8.00 -20.19 -27.14
N GLY A 461 6.94 -19.58 -26.61
CA GLY A 461 6.91 -18.98 -25.29
C GLY A 461 6.71 -17.46 -25.30
N ILE A 462 6.65 -16.90 -24.10
CA ILE A 462 6.62 -15.46 -23.86
C ILE A 462 7.89 -15.11 -23.10
N ALA A 463 8.69 -14.19 -23.62
CA ALA A 463 9.91 -13.76 -22.96
C ALA A 463 10.09 -12.24 -23.04
N GLY A 464 10.99 -11.71 -22.22
CA GLY A 464 11.24 -10.28 -22.14
C GLY A 464 11.97 -9.90 -20.86
N GLU A 465 11.71 -8.70 -20.37
CA GLU A 465 12.32 -8.17 -19.16
C GLU A 465 11.38 -7.30 -18.34
N VAL A 466 11.67 -7.21 -17.04
CA VAL A 466 11.07 -6.23 -16.13
C VAL A 466 12.16 -5.27 -15.68
N GLU A 467 12.05 -4.01 -16.09
CA GLU A 467 12.87 -2.90 -15.59
C GLU A 467 12.21 -2.33 -14.33
N PHE A 468 12.98 -2.09 -13.28
CA PHE A 468 12.48 -1.58 -12.00
C PHE A 468 13.46 -0.64 -11.33
N ARG A 469 12.93 0.23 -10.49
CA ARG A 469 13.70 1.18 -9.69
C ARG A 469 14.38 0.53 -8.48
N THR A 470 15.69 0.68 -8.36
CA THR A 470 16.47 0.05 -7.27
C THR A 470 16.41 0.80 -5.94
N ASP A 471 16.04 2.09 -5.97
CA ASP A 471 15.86 2.88 -4.75
C ASP A 471 14.66 2.41 -3.91
N VAL A 472 13.64 1.80 -4.55
CA VAL A 472 12.43 1.29 -3.87
C VAL A 472 12.24 -0.23 -3.93
N PHE A 473 12.81 -0.95 -4.91
CA PHE A 473 12.67 -2.40 -5.05
C PHE A 473 14.00 -3.16 -5.08
N ASP A 474 13.97 -4.38 -4.55
CA ASP A 474 15.00 -5.40 -4.66
C ASP A 474 14.66 -6.42 -5.75
N ALA A 475 15.70 -6.96 -6.40
CA ALA A 475 15.53 -7.97 -7.44
C ALA A 475 14.72 -9.18 -6.97
N ALA A 476 14.91 -9.65 -5.73
CA ALA A 476 14.17 -10.77 -5.17
C ALA A 476 12.65 -10.51 -5.11
N SER A 477 12.24 -9.28 -4.77
CA SER A 477 10.83 -8.89 -4.72
C SER A 477 10.21 -8.81 -6.11
N ILE A 478 10.98 -8.39 -7.12
CA ILE A 478 10.54 -8.38 -8.52
C ILE A 478 10.45 -9.80 -9.10
N GLU A 479 11.35 -10.70 -8.74
CA GLU A 479 11.25 -12.12 -9.12
C GLU A 479 9.94 -12.75 -8.59
N VAL A 480 9.59 -12.48 -7.33
CA VAL A 480 8.31 -12.88 -6.74
C VAL A 480 7.14 -12.26 -7.52
N LEU A 481 7.23 -10.98 -7.89
CA LEU A 481 6.21 -10.29 -8.67
C LEU A 481 5.97 -10.94 -10.05
N ILE A 482 7.05 -11.28 -10.76
CA ILE A 482 7.00 -12.00 -12.05
C ILE A 482 6.31 -13.36 -11.87
N GLY A 483 6.67 -14.10 -10.81
CA GLY A 483 6.03 -15.37 -10.47
C GLY A 483 4.54 -15.23 -10.15
N ARG A 484 4.12 -14.13 -9.50
CA ARG A 484 2.71 -13.83 -9.24
C ARG A 484 1.95 -13.50 -10.53
N LEU A 485 2.53 -12.70 -11.43
CA LEU A 485 1.93 -12.40 -12.72
C LEU A 485 1.70 -13.68 -13.54
N HIS A 486 2.69 -14.58 -13.57
CA HIS A 486 2.59 -15.89 -14.22
C HIS A 486 1.44 -16.74 -13.66
N ARG A 487 1.27 -16.78 -12.33
CA ARG A 487 0.18 -17.53 -11.67
C ARG A 487 -1.19 -16.92 -11.95
N VAL A 488 -1.30 -15.58 -11.93
CA VAL A 488 -2.53 -14.87 -12.29
C VAL A 488 -2.89 -15.18 -13.74
N LEU A 489 -1.96 -15.03 -14.69
CA LEU A 489 -2.18 -15.38 -16.10
C LEU A 489 -2.68 -16.82 -16.25
N SER A 490 -1.98 -17.78 -15.65
CA SER A 490 -2.36 -19.20 -15.70
C SER A 490 -3.78 -19.45 -15.16
N ALA A 491 -4.16 -18.80 -14.06
CA ALA A 491 -5.48 -18.95 -13.48
C ALA A 491 -6.58 -18.32 -14.35
N LEU A 492 -6.32 -17.15 -14.93
CA LEU A 492 -7.24 -16.44 -15.83
C LEU A 492 -7.48 -17.22 -17.11
N THR A 493 -6.43 -17.80 -17.70
CA THR A 493 -6.52 -18.52 -18.98
C THR A 493 -7.06 -19.94 -18.85
N ALA A 494 -7.03 -20.52 -17.64
CA ALA A 494 -7.60 -21.83 -17.36
C ALA A 494 -9.13 -21.82 -17.32
N ASP A 495 -9.73 -20.81 -16.68
CA ASP A 495 -11.20 -20.69 -16.54
C ASP A 495 -11.65 -19.22 -16.51
N PRO A 496 -12.04 -18.65 -17.68
CA PRO A 496 -12.52 -17.27 -17.78
C PRO A 496 -13.87 -17.00 -17.07
N ALA A 497 -14.59 -18.03 -16.61
CA ALA A 497 -15.85 -17.84 -15.88
C ALA A 497 -15.63 -17.61 -14.37
N ARG A 498 -14.39 -17.77 -13.89
CA ARG A 498 -14.03 -17.56 -12.48
C ARG A 498 -14.18 -16.10 -12.07
N ARG A 499 -14.58 -15.88 -10.83
CA ARG A 499 -14.54 -14.55 -10.18
C ARG A 499 -13.11 -14.17 -9.78
N LEU A 500 -12.80 -12.88 -9.75
CA LEU A 500 -11.48 -12.38 -9.34
C LEU A 500 -11.17 -12.67 -7.87
N SER A 501 -12.20 -12.64 -7.03
CA SER A 501 -12.21 -13.12 -5.66
C SER A 501 -12.05 -14.62 -5.57
N SER A 502 -11.78 -15.36 -6.65
CA SER A 502 -11.39 -16.78 -6.68
C SER A 502 -9.89 -17.00 -6.97
N ILE A 503 -9.19 -15.96 -7.43
CA ILE A 503 -7.81 -16.02 -7.91
C ILE A 503 -6.83 -15.67 -6.78
N ASP A 504 -5.87 -16.55 -6.54
CA ASP A 504 -4.86 -16.42 -5.49
C ASP A 504 -3.53 -15.89 -6.06
N LEU A 505 -2.92 -14.96 -5.31
CA LEU A 505 -1.57 -14.45 -5.59
C LEU A 505 -0.47 -15.18 -4.84
N LEU A 506 -0.80 -16.03 -3.86
CA LEU A 506 0.18 -16.59 -2.92
C LEU A 506 0.48 -18.04 -3.25
N ASP A 507 1.77 -18.38 -3.28
CA ASP A 507 2.18 -19.77 -3.45
C ASP A 507 2.13 -20.51 -2.10
N GLU A 508 2.40 -21.81 -2.12
CA GLU A 508 2.34 -22.63 -0.92
C GLU A 508 3.37 -22.21 0.15
N ALA A 509 4.54 -21.73 -0.25
CA ALA A 509 5.58 -21.29 0.67
C ALA A 509 5.23 -19.95 1.33
N GLU A 510 4.68 -19.02 0.57
CA GLU A 510 4.14 -17.75 1.06
C GLU A 510 3.00 -18.01 2.06
N LEU A 511 2.07 -18.91 1.72
CA LEU A 511 0.97 -19.30 2.61
C LEU A 511 1.47 -19.96 3.90
N ALA A 512 2.46 -20.87 3.82
CA ALA A 512 3.05 -21.50 4.99
C ALA A 512 3.74 -20.48 5.90
N ARG A 513 4.45 -19.50 5.31
CA ARG A 513 5.07 -18.41 6.06
C ARG A 513 4.03 -17.54 6.77
N LEU A 514 2.95 -17.16 6.08
CA LEU A 514 1.85 -16.40 6.67
C LEU A 514 1.17 -17.18 7.82
N ASP A 515 0.96 -18.48 7.64
CA ASP A 515 0.39 -19.34 8.68
C ASP A 515 1.31 -19.44 9.92
N GLN A 516 2.63 -19.42 9.71
CA GLN A 516 3.63 -19.41 10.79
C GLN A 516 3.62 -18.08 11.56
N ILE A 517 3.78 -16.94 10.87
CA ILE A 517 3.85 -15.62 11.53
C ILE A 517 2.49 -15.20 12.13
N GLY A 518 1.39 -15.62 11.50
CA GLY A 518 0.03 -15.43 11.99
C GLY A 518 -0.37 -16.40 13.10
N ASN A 519 0.52 -17.31 13.52
CA ASN A 519 0.28 -18.30 14.57
C ASN A 519 -0.97 -19.18 14.33
N ARG A 520 -1.25 -19.57 13.08
CA ARG A 520 -2.44 -20.36 12.73
C ARG A 520 -2.54 -21.67 13.51
N ALA A 521 -1.41 -22.29 13.80
CA ALA A 521 -1.34 -23.56 14.52
C ALA A 521 -2.02 -23.53 15.90
N VAL A 522 -2.18 -22.37 16.52
CA VAL A 522 -2.87 -22.25 17.81
C VAL A 522 -4.35 -22.65 17.73
N LEU A 523 -4.98 -22.49 16.57
CA LEU A 523 -6.41 -22.74 16.40
C LEU A 523 -6.80 -24.23 16.48
N THR A 524 -5.83 -25.13 16.39
CA THR A 524 -6.04 -26.58 16.43
C THR A 524 -5.35 -27.25 17.62
N ARG A 525 -4.57 -26.51 18.42
CA ARG A 525 -3.88 -27.05 19.59
C ARG A 525 -4.83 -27.23 20.77
N SER A 526 -4.71 -28.37 21.44
CA SER A 526 -5.30 -28.56 22.76
C SER A 526 -4.61 -27.64 23.77
N SER A 527 -5.39 -26.99 24.63
CA SER A 527 -4.89 -26.06 25.64
C SER A 527 -5.46 -26.41 27.01
N SER A 528 -4.65 -26.24 28.05
CA SER A 528 -5.08 -26.37 29.44
C SER A 528 -6.30 -25.49 29.71
N ARG A 529 -7.20 -25.93 30.59
CA ARG A 529 -8.31 -25.06 31.00
C ARG A 529 -7.73 -23.92 31.83
N PRO A 530 -8.05 -22.65 31.50
CA PRO A 530 -7.63 -21.53 32.33
C PRO A 530 -8.31 -21.61 33.70
N SER A 531 -7.74 -20.98 34.72
CA SER A 531 -8.38 -20.79 36.02
C SER A 531 -9.24 -19.53 36.04
N SER A 532 -10.15 -19.41 37.01
CA SER A 532 -10.87 -18.15 37.21
C SER A 532 -10.02 -17.12 37.95
N ILE A 533 -10.37 -15.83 37.81
CA ILE A 533 -9.65 -14.74 38.50
C ILE A 533 -9.67 -14.93 40.02
N PRO A 534 -10.82 -15.23 40.67
CA PRO A 534 -10.85 -15.45 42.13
C PRO A 534 -10.02 -16.65 42.58
N GLU A 535 -9.91 -17.70 41.76
CA GLU A 535 -9.08 -18.87 42.07
C GLU A 535 -7.59 -18.52 42.15
N LEU A 536 -7.08 -17.80 41.15
CA LEU A 536 -5.69 -17.33 41.12
C LEU A 536 -5.42 -16.33 42.24
N PHE A 537 -6.36 -15.41 42.51
CA PHE A 537 -6.23 -14.46 43.59
C PHE A 537 -6.18 -15.16 44.97
N ALA A 538 -7.06 -16.13 45.23
CA ALA A 538 -7.05 -16.90 46.47
C ALA A 538 -5.74 -17.69 46.65
N THR A 539 -5.19 -18.22 45.56
CA THR A 539 -3.88 -18.88 45.54
C THR A 539 -2.77 -17.91 45.95
N GLN A 540 -2.80 -16.66 45.44
CA GLN A 540 -1.85 -15.63 45.83
C GLN A 540 -2.00 -15.21 47.29
N VAL A 541 -3.24 -15.02 47.78
CA VAL A 541 -3.53 -14.68 49.18
C VAL A 541 -2.98 -15.74 50.13
N ALA A 542 -3.15 -17.02 49.80
CA ALA A 542 -2.59 -18.11 50.59
C ALA A 542 -1.06 -18.13 50.59
N ARG A 543 -0.43 -17.68 49.50
CA ARG A 543 1.04 -17.65 49.32
C ARG A 543 1.70 -16.52 50.12
N THR A 544 1.15 -15.31 50.10
CA THR A 544 1.74 -14.11 50.74
C THR A 544 0.68 -13.22 51.40
N PRO A 545 0.00 -13.67 52.46
CA PRO A 545 -1.16 -12.97 53.01
C PRO A 545 -0.82 -11.59 53.58
N ASP A 546 0.37 -11.42 54.16
CA ASP A 546 0.77 -10.19 54.86
C ASP A 546 1.54 -9.21 53.97
N ALA A 547 1.73 -9.54 52.68
CA ALA A 547 2.31 -8.62 51.70
C ALA A 547 1.30 -7.54 51.31
N VAL A 548 1.77 -6.32 51.03
CA VAL A 548 0.92 -5.20 50.59
C VAL A 548 0.42 -5.45 49.17
N ALA A 549 -0.89 -5.53 49.02
CA ALA A 549 -1.57 -5.72 47.73
C ALA A 549 -1.98 -4.39 47.10
N LEU A 550 -2.49 -3.45 47.90
CA LEU A 550 -3.02 -2.16 47.45
C LEU A 550 -2.44 -1.00 48.26
N VAL A 551 -2.15 0.10 47.57
CA VAL A 551 -1.86 1.41 48.18
C VAL A 551 -2.80 2.44 47.58
N CYS A 552 -3.47 3.23 48.41
CA CYS A 552 -4.36 4.30 47.99
C CYS A 552 -4.21 5.48 48.96
N GLY A 553 -3.56 6.55 48.50
CA GLY A 553 -3.10 7.63 49.38
C GLY A 553 -2.14 7.09 50.45
N GLU A 554 -2.35 7.47 51.70
CA GLU A 554 -1.50 7.03 52.83
C GLU A 554 -1.84 5.61 53.34
N ARG A 555 -2.90 4.98 52.82
CA ARG A 555 -3.39 3.69 53.32
C ARG A 555 -2.85 2.52 52.48
N SER A 556 -2.31 1.53 53.18
CA SER A 556 -1.87 0.25 52.60
C SER A 556 -2.78 -0.90 53.05
N TRP A 557 -3.08 -1.83 52.15
CA TRP A 557 -3.88 -3.01 52.41
C TRP A 557 -3.08 -4.26 52.06
N THR A 558 -3.07 -5.26 52.96
CA THR A 558 -2.44 -6.55 52.67
C THR A 558 -3.35 -7.43 51.81
N TYR A 559 -2.78 -8.47 51.17
CA TYR A 559 -3.58 -9.47 50.45
C TYR A 559 -4.68 -10.07 51.33
N ARG A 560 -4.40 -10.31 52.62
CA ARG A 560 -5.36 -10.79 53.61
C ARG A 560 -6.49 -9.78 53.85
N ASP A 561 -6.17 -8.49 53.96
CA ASP A 561 -7.18 -7.44 54.18
C ASP A 561 -8.14 -7.32 52.99
N VAL A 562 -7.58 -7.34 51.77
CA VAL A 562 -8.37 -7.28 50.53
C VAL A 562 -9.23 -8.53 50.37
N ASP A 563 -8.70 -9.72 50.66
CA ASP A 563 -9.47 -10.97 50.59
C ASP A 563 -10.61 -10.99 51.59
N LYS A 564 -10.35 -10.57 52.84
CA LYS A 564 -11.36 -10.46 53.90
C LYS A 564 -12.49 -9.53 53.48
N ALA A 565 -12.16 -8.28 53.10
CA ALA A 565 -13.16 -7.28 52.75
C ALA A 565 -13.99 -7.71 51.52
N SER A 566 -13.35 -8.30 50.51
CA SER A 566 -14.05 -8.78 49.33
C SER A 566 -14.90 -10.03 49.60
N ASN A 567 -14.52 -10.91 50.53
CA ASN A 567 -15.39 -12.02 50.97
C ASN A 567 -16.65 -11.50 51.68
N GLN A 568 -16.49 -10.54 52.59
CA GLN A 568 -17.60 -9.96 53.34
C GLN A 568 -18.63 -9.31 52.40
N LEU A 569 -18.16 -8.50 51.45
CA LEU A 569 -19.02 -7.91 50.43
C LEU A 569 -19.62 -8.97 49.49
N ALA A 570 -18.89 -10.02 49.12
CA ALA A 570 -19.42 -11.10 48.30
C ALA A 570 -20.60 -11.83 48.98
N HIS A 571 -20.54 -12.10 50.29
CA HIS A 571 -21.66 -12.68 51.03
C HIS A 571 -22.90 -11.78 51.02
N LEU A 572 -22.72 -10.47 51.18
CA LEU A 572 -23.81 -9.51 51.09
C LEU A 572 -24.44 -9.53 49.68
N LEU A 573 -23.62 -9.52 48.64
CA LEU A 573 -24.09 -9.54 47.25
C LEU A 573 -24.82 -10.84 46.90
N ILE A 574 -24.36 -11.99 47.40
CA ILE A 574 -25.05 -13.28 47.24
C ILE A 574 -26.44 -13.22 47.89
N ALA A 575 -26.56 -12.60 49.07
CA ALA A 575 -27.85 -12.38 49.72
C ALA A 575 -28.79 -11.48 48.90
N HIS A 576 -28.23 -10.57 48.09
CA HIS A 576 -28.96 -9.74 47.12
C HIS A 576 -29.14 -10.40 45.73
N GLY A 577 -28.79 -11.68 45.60
CA GLY A 577 -29.04 -12.47 44.39
C GLY A 577 -27.92 -12.48 43.35
N ALA A 578 -26.76 -11.90 43.63
CA ALA A 578 -25.59 -12.00 42.75
C ALA A 578 -25.12 -13.45 42.63
N ARG A 579 -25.02 -13.93 41.39
CA ARG A 579 -24.63 -15.32 41.03
C ARG A 579 -24.23 -15.39 39.56
N ARG A 580 -23.75 -16.57 39.13
CA ARG A 580 -23.50 -16.89 37.71
C ARG A 580 -24.62 -16.42 36.79
N GLY A 581 -24.24 -15.70 35.74
CA GLY A 581 -25.15 -15.17 34.70
C GLY A 581 -25.87 -13.88 35.10
N GLN A 582 -25.59 -13.30 36.26
CA GLN A 582 -26.03 -11.97 36.65
C GLN A 582 -24.93 -10.93 36.46
N CYS A 583 -25.31 -9.65 36.49
CA CYS A 583 -24.41 -8.50 36.37
C CYS A 583 -24.62 -7.57 37.58
N VAL A 584 -23.54 -7.00 38.13
CA VAL A 584 -23.58 -5.99 39.20
C VAL A 584 -22.92 -4.71 38.69
N ALA A 585 -23.64 -3.59 38.73
CA ALA A 585 -23.10 -2.30 38.32
C ALA A 585 -22.19 -1.70 39.40
N LEU A 586 -21.07 -1.10 38.99
CA LEU A 586 -20.13 -0.41 39.86
C LEU A 586 -20.07 1.06 39.45
N LEU A 587 -20.70 1.94 40.23
CA LEU A 587 -20.61 3.38 40.07
C LEU A 587 -19.70 3.93 41.18
N LEU A 588 -18.39 3.76 40.99
CA LEU A 588 -17.36 4.07 41.99
C LEU A 588 -16.21 4.87 41.35
N PRO A 589 -15.63 5.84 42.07
CA PRO A 589 -14.35 6.45 41.68
C PRO A 589 -13.19 5.45 41.83
N ARG A 590 -12.01 5.81 41.33
CA ARG A 590 -10.79 4.98 41.51
C ARG A 590 -10.33 5.04 42.97
N THR A 591 -10.69 4.02 43.75
CA THR A 591 -10.29 3.85 45.16
C THR A 591 -9.95 2.40 45.47
N ALA A 592 -9.37 2.12 46.64
CA ALA A 592 -9.13 0.75 47.10
C ALA A 592 -10.44 -0.05 47.24
N GLU A 593 -11.50 0.60 47.70
CA GLU A 593 -12.83 0.02 47.86
C GLU A 593 -13.44 -0.41 46.52
N ALA A 594 -13.15 0.31 45.42
CA ALA A 594 -13.56 -0.10 44.08
C ALA A 594 -12.90 -1.42 43.66
N ILE A 595 -11.62 -1.64 44.01
CA ILE A 595 -10.92 -2.90 43.76
C ILE A 595 -11.52 -4.04 44.60
N VAL A 596 -11.85 -3.77 45.86
CA VAL A 596 -12.56 -4.71 46.74
C VAL A 596 -13.92 -5.09 46.14
N ALA A 597 -14.69 -4.12 45.64
CA ALA A 597 -15.98 -4.34 45.00
C ALA A 597 -15.86 -5.21 43.75
N ILE A 598 -14.87 -4.96 42.89
CA ILE A 598 -14.59 -5.78 41.71
C ILE A 598 -14.32 -7.25 42.12
N LEU A 599 -13.42 -7.47 43.07
CA LEU A 599 -13.10 -8.82 43.55
C LEU A 599 -14.30 -9.50 44.20
N ALA A 600 -15.11 -8.76 44.97
CA ALA A 600 -16.31 -9.28 45.62
C ALA A 600 -17.35 -9.76 44.59
N VAL A 601 -17.63 -8.96 43.56
CA VAL A 601 -18.55 -9.34 42.48
C VAL A 601 -18.03 -10.58 41.75
N LEU A 602 -16.75 -10.60 41.36
CA LEU A 602 -16.13 -11.74 40.70
C LEU A 602 -16.22 -13.02 41.54
N LYS A 603 -16.05 -12.94 42.86
CA LYS A 603 -16.19 -14.07 43.79
C LYS A 603 -17.61 -14.66 43.83
N THR A 604 -18.65 -13.88 43.54
CA THR A 604 -20.03 -14.40 43.43
C THR A 604 -20.29 -15.18 42.14
N GLY A 605 -19.39 -15.08 41.15
CA GLY A 605 -19.58 -15.55 39.78
C GLY A 605 -20.45 -14.65 38.91
N ALA A 606 -20.90 -13.49 39.42
CA ALA A 606 -21.52 -12.45 38.62
C ALA A 606 -20.46 -11.62 37.88
N ALA A 607 -20.86 -11.00 36.77
CA ALA A 607 -20.03 -10.05 36.04
C ALA A 607 -20.12 -8.66 36.69
N TYR A 608 -19.01 -7.92 36.73
CA TYR A 608 -19.06 -6.50 37.09
C TYR A 608 -19.24 -5.62 35.84
N LEU A 609 -20.05 -4.57 35.97
CA LEU A 609 -20.25 -3.52 34.98
C LEU A 609 -19.70 -2.21 35.54
N PRO A 610 -18.48 -1.78 35.17
CA PRO A 610 -17.94 -0.52 35.61
C PRO A 610 -18.62 0.65 34.88
N ILE A 611 -19.11 1.62 35.64
CA ILE A 611 -19.72 2.86 35.15
C ILE A 611 -18.89 4.03 35.67
N ASP A 612 -18.31 4.81 34.75
CA ASP A 612 -17.52 5.98 35.12
C ASP A 612 -18.44 7.06 35.74
N PRO A 613 -18.17 7.52 36.98
CA PRO A 613 -18.95 8.58 37.61
C PRO A 613 -18.93 9.92 36.86
N ALA A 614 -18.00 10.13 35.93
CA ALA A 614 -17.98 11.31 35.06
C ALA A 614 -18.93 11.20 33.86
N HIS A 615 -19.54 10.04 33.59
CA HIS A 615 -20.48 9.88 32.48
C HIS A 615 -21.76 10.71 32.69
N PRO A 616 -22.33 11.28 31.61
CA PRO A 616 -23.65 11.93 31.66
C PRO A 616 -24.75 10.98 32.11
N GLN A 617 -25.79 11.50 32.78
CA GLN A 617 -26.88 10.68 33.33
C GLN A 617 -27.57 9.80 32.28
N ALA A 618 -27.79 10.33 31.06
CA ALA A 618 -28.37 9.56 29.97
C ALA A 618 -27.55 8.32 29.59
N ARG A 619 -26.21 8.41 29.63
CA ARG A 619 -25.32 7.28 29.34
C ARG A 619 -25.37 6.22 30.44
N ILE A 620 -25.41 6.66 31.70
CA ILE A 620 -25.58 5.75 32.85
C ILE A 620 -26.92 5.01 32.75
N ALA A 621 -28.01 5.74 32.53
CA ALA A 621 -29.34 5.16 32.37
C ALA A 621 -29.40 4.15 31.22
N PHE A 622 -28.77 4.44 30.08
CA PHE A 622 -28.65 3.51 28.97
C PHE A 622 -27.93 2.22 29.36
N MET A 623 -26.75 2.32 29.99
CA MET A 623 -25.97 1.15 30.41
C MET A 623 -26.73 0.28 31.42
N LEU A 624 -27.44 0.90 32.36
CA LEU A 624 -28.27 0.18 33.34
C LEU A 624 -29.48 -0.51 32.68
N ALA A 625 -30.13 0.15 31.72
CA ALA A 625 -31.26 -0.43 31.00
C ALA A 625 -30.84 -1.59 30.09
N ASP A 626 -29.70 -1.47 29.40
CA ASP A 626 -29.20 -2.49 28.48
C ASP A 626 -28.61 -3.71 29.21
N ALA A 627 -27.83 -3.48 30.28
CA ALA A 627 -27.21 -4.57 31.05
C ALA A 627 -28.13 -5.20 32.11
N ALA A 628 -29.19 -4.49 32.52
CA ALA A 628 -30.16 -4.90 33.54
C ALA A 628 -29.49 -5.54 34.80
N PRO A 629 -28.61 -4.82 35.52
CA PRO A 629 -27.87 -5.38 36.64
C PRO A 629 -28.80 -5.74 37.82
N ILE A 630 -28.47 -6.79 38.55
CA ILE A 630 -29.24 -7.27 39.71
C ILE A 630 -29.09 -6.37 40.94
N ALA A 631 -27.98 -5.64 41.02
CA ALA A 631 -27.67 -4.67 42.06
C ALA A 631 -26.64 -3.65 41.54
N ALA A 632 -26.52 -2.52 42.23
CA ALA A 632 -25.44 -1.56 42.01
C ALA A 632 -24.67 -1.31 43.31
N ILE A 633 -23.34 -1.19 43.21
CA ILE A 633 -22.47 -0.75 44.29
C ILE A 633 -22.03 0.68 43.99
N THR A 634 -22.16 1.55 44.98
CA THR A 634 -21.77 2.96 44.87
C THR A 634 -21.35 3.52 46.23
N THR A 635 -21.07 4.82 46.30
CA THR A 635 -20.84 5.54 47.56
C THR A 635 -22.10 6.29 47.97
N ALA A 636 -22.23 6.62 49.26
CA ALA A 636 -23.29 7.51 49.76
C ALA A 636 -23.46 8.79 48.92
N GLU A 637 -22.35 9.39 48.48
CA GLU A 637 -22.34 10.62 47.68
C GLU A 637 -22.92 10.45 46.27
N LEU A 638 -22.70 9.29 45.65
CA LEU A 638 -23.11 8.99 44.27
C LEU A 638 -24.49 8.29 44.19
N THR A 639 -25.06 7.89 45.32
CA THR A 639 -26.34 7.17 45.40
C THR A 639 -27.49 7.91 44.70
N GLY A 640 -27.49 9.25 44.75
CA GLY A 640 -28.49 10.08 44.06
C GLY A 640 -28.55 9.84 42.55
N ARG A 641 -27.43 9.47 41.92
CA ARG A 641 -27.36 9.19 40.47
C ARG A 641 -28.07 7.89 40.05
N LEU A 642 -28.41 7.04 41.01
CA LEU A 642 -29.10 5.76 40.77
C LEU A 642 -30.56 5.78 41.24
N SER A 643 -31.00 6.85 41.90
CA SER A 643 -32.31 6.93 42.58
C SER A 643 -33.52 6.79 41.66
N GLU A 644 -33.38 7.06 40.37
CA GLU A 644 -34.44 6.94 39.35
C GLU A 644 -34.63 5.49 38.86
N HIS A 645 -33.81 4.55 39.31
CA HIS A 645 -33.83 3.16 38.86
C HIS A 645 -34.26 2.22 39.99
N GLU A 646 -35.18 1.30 39.69
CA GLU A 646 -35.68 0.30 40.66
C GLU A 646 -34.70 -0.89 40.80
N LEU A 647 -33.51 -0.63 41.35
CA LEU A 647 -32.52 -1.68 41.66
C LEU A 647 -31.97 -1.57 43.09
N PRO A 648 -31.59 -2.69 43.74
CA PRO A 648 -30.88 -2.67 45.01
C PRO A 648 -29.55 -1.91 44.89
N VAL A 649 -29.37 -0.89 45.73
CA VAL A 649 -28.13 -0.10 45.81
C VAL A 649 -27.42 -0.43 47.12
N VAL A 650 -26.16 -0.86 47.02
CA VAL A 650 -25.28 -1.14 48.15
C VAL A 650 -24.27 0.01 48.26
N ASP A 651 -24.30 0.71 49.40
CA ASP A 651 -23.23 1.65 49.75
C ASP A 651 -21.99 0.87 50.19
N ILE A 652 -20.87 1.09 49.50
CA ILE A 652 -19.60 0.42 49.79
C ILE A 652 -19.05 0.76 51.18
N GLY A 653 -19.51 1.87 51.78
CA GLY A 653 -19.17 2.29 53.15
C GLY A 653 -20.11 1.76 54.24
N ASP A 654 -21.11 0.95 53.91
CA ASP A 654 -22.08 0.46 54.91
C ASP A 654 -21.41 -0.46 55.96
N PRO A 655 -21.45 -0.11 57.26
CA PRO A 655 -20.90 -0.96 58.33
C PRO A 655 -21.52 -2.36 58.42
N SER A 656 -22.70 -2.58 57.81
CA SER A 656 -23.32 -3.91 57.73
C SER A 656 -22.49 -4.92 56.93
N ILE A 657 -21.61 -4.45 56.04
CA ILE A 657 -20.66 -5.28 55.29
C ILE A 657 -19.67 -5.94 56.26
N ASP A 658 -19.14 -5.21 57.24
CA ASP A 658 -18.17 -5.72 58.21
C ASP A 658 -18.74 -6.83 59.12
N ALA A 659 -20.07 -6.90 59.24
CA ALA A 659 -20.77 -7.94 59.99
C ALA A 659 -20.95 -9.25 59.20
N GLN A 660 -20.67 -9.26 57.89
CA GLN A 660 -20.78 -10.46 57.05
C GLN A 660 -19.63 -11.46 57.32
N PRO A 661 -19.84 -12.75 57.01
CA PRO A 661 -18.77 -13.74 57.08
C PRO A 661 -17.57 -13.34 56.21
N ALA A 662 -16.35 -13.51 56.74
CA ALA A 662 -15.10 -13.31 55.99
C ALA A 662 -14.61 -14.59 55.29
N THR A 663 -15.37 -15.69 55.38
CA THR A 663 -15.00 -16.99 54.80
C THR A 663 -15.12 -16.97 53.28
N ALA A 664 -14.22 -17.69 52.61
CA ALA A 664 -14.26 -17.84 51.16
C ALA A 664 -15.62 -18.37 50.66
N VAL A 665 -16.05 -17.88 49.49
CA VAL A 665 -17.24 -18.35 48.77
C VAL A 665 -16.87 -19.38 47.70
N ALA A 666 -17.86 -19.98 47.05
CA ALA A 666 -17.62 -20.95 45.99
C ALA A 666 -16.89 -20.30 44.79
N VAL A 667 -15.84 -20.97 44.30
CA VAL A 667 -15.03 -20.48 43.18
C VAL A 667 -15.82 -20.53 41.87
N PRO A 668 -15.88 -19.43 41.08
CA PRO A 668 -16.59 -19.42 39.81
C PRO A 668 -15.84 -20.21 38.73
N ALA A 669 -16.57 -20.62 37.70
CA ALA A 669 -15.98 -21.33 36.58
C ALA A 669 -15.19 -20.35 35.69
N PRO A 670 -14.11 -20.80 35.01
CA PRO A 670 -13.36 -19.96 34.08
C PRO A 670 -14.20 -19.43 32.90
N GLU A 671 -15.28 -20.13 32.54
CA GLU A 671 -16.19 -19.74 31.46
C GLU A 671 -17.24 -18.71 31.89
N ASP A 672 -17.34 -18.40 33.19
CA ASP A 672 -18.24 -17.36 33.68
C ASP A 672 -17.76 -15.98 33.25
N ILE A 673 -18.70 -15.06 33.00
CA ILE A 673 -18.39 -13.69 32.60
C ILE A 673 -17.84 -12.93 33.80
N ALA A 674 -16.61 -12.42 33.66
CA ALA A 674 -15.95 -11.60 34.64
C ALA A 674 -16.45 -10.15 34.59
N TYR A 675 -16.58 -9.57 33.39
CA TYR A 675 -17.00 -8.18 33.25
C TYR A 675 -17.74 -7.88 31.95
N VAL A 676 -18.46 -6.76 31.97
CA VAL A 676 -19.09 -6.16 30.79
C VAL A 676 -18.63 -4.71 30.68
N ILE A 677 -17.80 -4.38 29.69
CA ILE A 677 -17.30 -3.01 29.44
C ILE A 677 -17.98 -2.44 28.19
N TYR A 678 -18.54 -1.23 28.30
CA TYR A 678 -19.20 -0.57 27.18
C TYR A 678 -18.22 0.20 26.30
N THR A 679 -18.38 0.06 24.98
CA THR A 679 -17.62 0.77 23.95
C THR A 679 -18.57 1.55 23.03
N SER A 680 -18.05 2.55 22.30
CA SER A 680 -18.82 3.25 21.25
C SER A 680 -19.28 2.27 20.16
N GLY A 681 -20.52 2.42 19.68
CA GLY A 681 -21.09 1.52 18.67
C GLY A 681 -21.30 2.22 17.33
N THR A 682 -21.02 1.50 16.23
CA THR A 682 -21.15 2.02 14.85
C THR A 682 -22.58 2.45 14.48
N THR A 683 -23.59 1.98 15.23
CA THR A 683 -25.01 2.37 15.03
C THR A 683 -25.39 3.63 15.81
N GLY A 684 -24.45 4.28 16.51
CA GLY A 684 -24.69 5.43 17.37
C GLY A 684 -25.17 5.09 18.79
N ALA A 685 -25.22 3.81 19.16
CA ALA A 685 -25.56 3.37 20.51
C ALA A 685 -24.37 2.59 21.13
N PRO A 686 -24.00 2.83 22.41
CA PRO A 686 -22.94 2.08 23.07
C PRO A 686 -23.23 0.56 23.10
N LYS A 687 -22.19 -0.27 23.05
CA LYS A 687 -22.29 -1.74 23.06
C LYS A 687 -21.52 -2.35 24.23
N GLY A 688 -22.13 -3.28 24.95
CA GLY A 688 -21.51 -4.00 26.07
C GLY A 688 -20.66 -5.17 25.59
N VAL A 689 -19.39 -5.20 25.98
CA VAL A 689 -18.45 -6.28 25.66
C VAL A 689 -18.27 -7.16 26.88
N ALA A 690 -18.85 -8.36 26.84
CA ALA A 690 -18.74 -9.36 27.90
C ALA A 690 -17.45 -10.18 27.75
N ILE A 691 -16.71 -10.37 28.85
CA ILE A 691 -15.45 -11.11 28.89
C ILE A 691 -15.47 -12.17 29.97
N ALA A 692 -15.11 -13.41 29.63
CA ALA A 692 -14.98 -14.50 30.59
C ALA A 692 -13.70 -14.40 31.44
N HIS A 693 -13.73 -14.96 32.65
CA HIS A 693 -12.56 -15.03 33.53
C HIS A 693 -11.35 -15.66 32.84
N GLY A 694 -11.58 -16.78 32.14
CA GLY A 694 -10.54 -17.55 31.48
C GLY A 694 -9.81 -16.77 30.38
N ASN A 695 -10.44 -15.75 29.79
CA ASN A 695 -9.78 -14.90 28.79
C ASN A 695 -8.73 -14.01 29.47
N VAL A 696 -9.07 -13.42 30.62
CA VAL A 696 -8.16 -12.55 31.39
C VAL A 696 -6.98 -13.35 31.92
N THR A 697 -7.23 -14.51 32.53
CA THR A 697 -6.16 -15.33 33.09
C THR A 697 -5.27 -15.93 31.99
N GLN A 698 -5.84 -16.25 30.81
CA GLN A 698 -5.06 -16.68 29.64
C GLN A 698 -4.18 -15.56 29.07
N LEU A 699 -4.69 -14.32 28.99
CA LEU A 699 -3.91 -13.15 28.59
C LEU A 699 -2.67 -13.01 29.48
N LEU A 700 -2.90 -12.97 30.79
CA LEU A 700 -1.86 -12.78 31.80
C LEU A 700 -0.82 -13.91 31.77
N ALA A 701 -1.26 -15.17 31.75
CA ALA A 701 -0.37 -16.32 31.67
C ALA A 701 0.48 -16.32 30.38
N THR A 702 -0.05 -15.79 29.28
CA THR A 702 0.71 -15.68 28.02
C THR A 702 1.78 -14.59 28.09
N LEU A 703 1.50 -13.50 28.79
CA LEU A 703 2.40 -12.37 28.93
C LEU A 703 3.47 -12.58 30.00
N ASP A 704 3.18 -13.37 31.03
CA ASP A 704 4.15 -13.75 32.06
C ASP A 704 5.45 -14.31 31.45
N ALA A 705 5.34 -15.20 30.48
CA ALA A 705 6.48 -15.77 29.77
C ALA A 705 7.35 -14.75 29.01
N ARG A 706 6.89 -13.50 28.81
CA ARG A 706 7.63 -12.43 28.10
C ARG A 706 8.01 -11.24 28.98
N LEU A 707 7.24 -11.01 30.03
CA LEU A 707 7.39 -9.88 30.94
C LEU A 707 7.95 -10.27 32.31
N GLU A 708 8.03 -11.57 32.60
CA GLU A 708 8.50 -12.12 33.88
C GLU A 708 7.72 -11.48 35.05
N LEU A 709 6.40 -11.70 35.06
CA LEU A 709 5.52 -11.10 36.06
C LEU A 709 5.85 -11.73 37.42
N ALA A 710 6.40 -10.92 38.32
CA ALA A 710 7.03 -11.41 39.54
C ALA A 710 6.47 -10.76 40.81
N ALA A 711 6.61 -11.48 41.93
CA ALA A 711 6.32 -10.92 43.24
C ALA A 711 7.25 -9.73 43.51
N GLY A 712 6.69 -8.64 44.04
CA GLY A 712 7.43 -7.41 44.37
C GLY A 712 7.41 -6.32 43.29
N GLN A 713 6.87 -6.58 42.09
CA GLN A 713 6.64 -5.50 41.11
C GLN A 713 5.59 -4.50 41.61
N VAL A 714 5.79 -3.22 41.30
CA VAL A 714 4.88 -2.13 41.67
C VAL A 714 4.20 -1.61 40.42
N TRP A 715 2.87 -1.70 40.42
CA TRP A 715 2.00 -1.37 39.29
C TRP A 715 1.14 -0.15 39.61
N THR A 716 0.70 0.55 38.58
CA THR A 716 -0.27 1.65 38.72
C THR A 716 -1.63 1.23 38.21
N GLN A 717 -2.68 1.65 38.93
CA GLN A 717 -4.06 1.66 38.44
C GLN A 717 -4.38 3.12 38.07
N ALA A 718 -4.14 3.48 36.81
CA ALA A 718 -4.22 4.87 36.33
C ALA A 718 -5.39 5.10 35.38
N HIS A 719 -5.84 4.06 34.66
CA HIS A 719 -6.91 4.20 33.68
C HIS A 719 -8.31 4.09 34.33
N SER A 720 -9.32 4.66 33.67
CA SER A 720 -10.72 4.52 34.14
C SER A 720 -11.09 3.04 34.28
N LEU A 721 -11.85 2.69 35.33
CA LEU A 721 -12.36 1.32 35.52
C LEU A 721 -13.32 0.89 34.41
N ALA A 722 -13.87 1.86 33.67
CA ALA A 722 -14.69 1.64 32.48
C ALA A 722 -13.87 1.41 31.20
N PHE A 723 -12.53 1.38 31.28
CA PHE A 723 -11.63 1.05 30.19
C PHE A 723 -10.90 -0.26 30.50
N ASP A 724 -10.84 -1.18 29.53
CA ASP A 724 -10.34 -2.55 29.74
C ASP A 724 -8.85 -2.63 30.06
N TYR A 725 -8.09 -1.55 29.85
CA TYR A 725 -6.74 -1.39 30.42
C TYR A 725 -6.68 -1.55 31.94
N SER A 726 -7.71 -1.12 32.68
CA SER A 726 -7.71 -1.28 34.13
C SER A 726 -7.71 -2.75 34.54
N VAL A 727 -8.25 -3.65 33.71
CA VAL A 727 -8.25 -5.10 33.95
C VAL A 727 -6.81 -5.63 33.94
N TRP A 728 -5.99 -5.16 33.00
CA TRP A 728 -4.56 -5.48 32.93
C TRP A 728 -3.81 -4.94 34.14
N GLU A 729 -4.02 -3.67 34.49
CA GLU A 729 -3.39 -3.04 35.65
C GLU A 729 -3.68 -3.80 36.94
N ILE A 730 -4.97 -4.07 37.22
CA ILE A 730 -5.42 -4.67 38.47
C ILE A 730 -4.96 -6.13 38.57
N PHE A 731 -5.26 -6.95 37.57
CA PHE A 731 -5.02 -8.39 37.67
C PHE A 731 -3.59 -8.78 37.28
N GLY A 732 -2.89 -7.96 36.51
CA GLY A 732 -1.44 -8.11 36.29
C GLY A 732 -0.68 -8.09 37.61
N ALA A 733 -0.98 -7.09 38.45
CA ALA A 733 -0.41 -6.97 39.79
C ALA A 733 -0.90 -8.07 40.75
N LEU A 734 -2.22 -8.15 40.96
CA LEU A 734 -2.79 -8.93 42.07
C LEU A 734 -2.67 -10.46 41.91
N LEU A 735 -2.58 -10.96 40.67
CA LEU A 735 -2.50 -12.41 40.45
C LEU A 735 -1.06 -12.96 40.51
N HIS A 736 -0.05 -12.09 40.48
CA HIS A 736 1.37 -12.50 40.51
C HIS A 736 2.10 -12.10 41.81
N GLY A 737 1.40 -11.45 42.74
CA GLY A 737 1.98 -11.01 44.02
C GLY A 737 2.63 -9.62 43.96
N GLY A 738 2.24 -8.80 42.99
CA GLY A 738 2.64 -7.39 42.91
C GLY A 738 1.87 -6.51 43.88
N ARG A 739 2.30 -5.24 43.96
CA ARG A 739 1.66 -4.16 44.69
C ARG A 739 1.00 -3.20 43.69
N LEU A 740 -0.30 -2.95 43.83
CA LEU A 740 -1.06 -2.04 42.97
C LEU A 740 -1.27 -0.68 43.67
N VAL A 741 -0.75 0.38 43.06
CA VAL A 741 -0.92 1.77 43.50
C VAL A 741 -2.13 2.37 42.77
N VAL A 742 -3.18 2.70 43.52
CA VAL A 742 -4.38 3.34 42.98
C VAL A 742 -4.12 4.84 42.83
N VAL A 743 -4.11 5.32 41.57
CA VAL A 743 -3.71 6.69 41.26
C VAL A 743 -4.94 7.58 41.07
N ALA A 744 -4.99 8.68 41.83
CA ALA A 744 -6.08 9.66 41.77
C ALA A 744 -6.17 10.35 40.39
N ASP A 745 -7.39 10.68 39.96
CA ASP A 745 -7.66 11.34 38.67
C ASP A 745 -6.92 12.65 38.47
N SER A 746 -6.73 13.45 39.52
CA SER A 746 -5.95 14.69 39.45
C SER A 746 -4.49 14.42 39.09
N VAL A 747 -3.90 13.37 39.66
CA VAL A 747 -2.50 12.99 39.45
C VAL A 747 -2.30 12.41 38.05
N VAL A 748 -3.19 11.53 37.58
CA VAL A 748 -3.09 10.97 36.22
C VAL A 748 -3.13 12.05 35.14
N ARG A 749 -3.82 13.17 35.39
CA ARG A 749 -3.94 14.29 34.46
C ARG A 749 -2.80 15.31 34.54
N SER A 750 -1.92 15.23 35.53
CA SER A 750 -0.71 16.05 35.65
C SER A 750 0.53 15.20 35.41
N PRO A 751 1.23 15.38 34.28
CA PRO A 751 2.48 14.66 34.00
C PRO A 751 3.54 14.80 35.10
N GLU A 752 3.63 15.98 35.73
CA GLU A 752 4.57 16.28 36.80
C GLU A 752 4.22 15.55 38.11
N ASP A 753 2.95 15.60 38.53
CA ASP A 753 2.50 14.88 39.73
C ASP A 753 2.58 13.37 39.53
N LEU A 754 2.25 12.88 38.32
CA LEU A 754 2.40 11.48 37.96
C LEU A 754 3.87 11.06 38.04
N HIS A 755 4.80 11.84 37.47
CA HIS A 755 6.24 11.57 37.59
C HIS A 755 6.67 11.47 39.05
N ALA A 756 6.29 12.44 39.88
CA ALA A 756 6.61 12.44 41.30
C ALA A 756 6.07 11.19 42.02
N LEU A 757 4.85 10.75 41.70
CA LEU A 757 4.29 9.52 42.24
C LEU A 757 5.04 8.26 41.79
N LEU A 758 5.43 8.19 40.51
CA LEU A 758 6.19 7.04 39.98
C LEU A 758 7.53 6.89 40.72
N VAL A 759 8.20 8.00 41.03
CA VAL A 759 9.43 8.02 41.83
C VAL A 759 9.14 7.65 43.28
N ALA A 760 8.16 8.28 43.92
CA ALA A 760 7.86 8.06 45.35
C ALA A 760 7.45 6.60 45.65
N GLU A 761 6.67 6.00 44.76
CA GLU A 761 6.19 4.62 44.91
C GLU A 761 7.11 3.59 44.27
N GLN A 762 8.22 4.00 43.65
CA GLN A 762 9.15 3.11 42.96
C GLN A 762 8.42 2.18 41.97
N VAL A 763 7.59 2.78 41.11
CA VAL A 763 6.78 2.03 40.15
C VAL A 763 7.69 1.34 39.14
N SER A 764 7.53 0.02 39.00
CA SER A 764 8.31 -0.80 38.05
C SER A 764 7.53 -1.14 36.78
N MET A 765 6.20 -1.18 36.86
CA MET A 765 5.31 -1.41 35.72
C MET A 765 4.36 -0.24 35.50
N LEU A 766 4.46 0.37 34.33
CA LEU A 766 3.58 1.45 33.90
C LEU A 766 2.87 1.05 32.61
N SER A 767 1.54 1.23 32.57
CA SER A 767 0.80 1.21 31.31
C SER A 767 0.34 2.62 30.97
N GLN A 768 0.47 3.03 29.71
CA GLN A 768 0.09 4.37 29.23
C GLN A 768 -0.37 4.35 27.78
N THR A 769 -1.21 5.34 27.43
CA THR A 769 -1.41 5.68 26.02
C THR A 769 -0.18 6.42 25.48
N PRO A 770 0.19 6.26 24.19
CA PRO A 770 1.28 7.02 23.59
C PRO A 770 1.20 8.53 23.89
N SER A 771 0.03 9.15 23.71
CA SER A 771 -0.15 10.59 23.95
C SER A 771 0.17 11.01 25.38
N ALA A 772 -0.31 10.26 26.38
CA ALA A 772 -0.06 10.55 27.79
C ALA A 772 1.42 10.32 28.16
N PHE A 773 2.05 9.29 27.59
CA PHE A 773 3.48 9.05 27.82
C PHE A 773 4.36 10.15 27.23
N TYR A 774 4.03 10.71 26.06
CA TYR A 774 4.80 11.83 25.51
C TYR A 774 4.78 13.07 26.42
N ALA A 775 3.67 13.31 27.12
CA ALA A 775 3.59 14.36 28.12
C ALA A 775 4.46 14.03 29.34
N LEU A 776 4.43 12.79 29.83
CA LEU A 776 5.30 12.31 30.91
C LEU A 776 6.79 12.42 30.55
N GLN A 777 7.18 12.03 29.34
CA GLN A 777 8.55 12.17 28.82
C GLN A 777 9.01 13.63 28.86
N THR A 778 8.11 14.58 28.56
CA THR A 778 8.43 16.02 28.64
C THR A 778 8.66 16.45 30.08
N ALA A 779 7.80 16.03 31.01
CA ALA A 779 7.97 16.33 32.44
C ALA A 779 9.26 15.72 33.01
N ASP A 780 9.60 14.49 32.60
CA ASP A 780 10.85 13.84 32.96
C ASP A 780 12.06 14.59 32.42
N ALA A 781 12.05 15.04 31.16
CA ALA A 781 13.15 15.77 30.53
C ALA A 781 13.51 17.08 31.24
N LEU A 782 12.56 17.68 31.98
CA LEU A 782 12.76 18.91 32.75
C LEU A 782 13.38 18.68 34.14
N GLN A 783 13.57 17.44 34.59
CA GLN A 783 14.11 17.14 35.92
C GLN A 783 15.64 17.34 35.99
N PRO A 784 16.15 18.15 36.94
CA PRO A 784 17.56 18.59 36.96
C PRO A 784 18.57 17.64 37.64
N ASP A 785 18.14 16.55 38.31
CA ASP A 785 19.02 15.74 39.17
C ASP A 785 18.99 14.22 38.79
N PRO A 786 20.15 13.56 38.61
CA PRO A 786 20.24 12.10 38.49
C PRO A 786 19.80 11.31 39.73
N GLY A 787 19.57 11.94 40.89
CA GLY A 787 19.19 11.27 42.14
C GLY A 787 17.70 10.92 42.32
N GLY A 788 16.81 11.41 41.45
CA GLY A 788 15.35 11.17 41.46
C GLY A 788 14.87 10.22 40.36
N GLN A 789 15.58 9.11 40.17
CA GLN A 789 15.36 8.21 39.04
C GLN A 789 14.06 7.42 39.14
N LEU A 790 13.37 7.31 38.01
CA LEU A 790 12.24 6.40 37.82
C LEU A 790 12.73 4.96 37.98
N ALA A 791 12.02 4.16 38.78
CA ALA A 791 12.31 2.74 38.96
C ALA A 791 11.63 1.85 37.89
N LEU A 792 11.25 2.44 36.74
CA LEU A 792 10.51 1.75 35.69
C LEU A 792 11.37 0.64 35.09
N GLU A 793 10.86 -0.58 35.12
CA GLU A 793 11.44 -1.73 34.44
C GLU A 793 10.78 -1.93 33.06
N THR A 794 9.48 -1.66 32.96
CA THR A 794 8.71 -1.79 31.73
C THR A 794 7.63 -0.72 31.61
N VAL A 795 7.49 -0.20 30.40
CA VAL A 795 6.37 0.67 29.99
C VAL A 795 5.60 -0.03 28.87
N VAL A 796 4.30 -0.25 29.10
CA VAL A 796 3.37 -0.84 28.14
C VAL A 796 2.54 0.26 27.48
N PHE A 797 2.62 0.34 26.15
CA PHE A 797 1.82 1.22 25.32
C PHE A 797 0.63 0.50 24.71
N GLY A 798 -0.43 1.26 24.44
CA GLY A 798 -1.57 0.81 23.65
C GLY A 798 -2.72 1.80 23.72
N GLY A 799 -3.88 1.40 23.21
CA GLY A 799 -5.02 2.31 23.01
C GLY A 799 -4.87 3.23 21.79
N GLU A 800 -3.66 3.56 21.34
CA GLU A 800 -3.37 4.41 20.17
C GLU A 800 -2.24 3.84 19.29
N ALA A 801 -2.09 4.40 18.09
CA ALA A 801 -0.91 4.15 17.29
C ALA A 801 0.31 4.80 17.98
N LEU A 802 1.35 4.01 18.21
CA LEU A 802 2.63 4.50 18.71
C LEU A 802 3.48 5.04 17.55
N GLU A 803 4.11 6.20 17.75
CA GLU A 803 5.13 6.76 16.86
C GLU A 803 6.51 6.59 17.50
N PRO A 804 7.30 5.57 17.11
CA PRO A 804 8.60 5.30 17.73
C PRO A 804 9.57 6.48 17.63
N ARG A 805 9.51 7.27 16.56
CA ARG A 805 10.28 8.51 16.35
C ARG A 805 10.23 9.47 17.54
N ARG A 806 9.08 9.55 18.23
CA ARG A 806 8.89 10.47 19.35
C ARG A 806 9.53 9.99 20.65
N LEU A 807 9.92 8.72 20.71
CA LEU A 807 10.58 8.10 21.86
C LEU A 807 12.10 8.27 21.86
N SER A 808 12.70 8.82 20.79
CA SER A 808 14.16 8.99 20.69
C SER A 808 14.75 9.70 21.92
N GLY A 809 14.19 10.86 22.29
CA GLY A 809 14.65 11.60 23.46
C GLY A 809 14.49 10.85 24.79
N TRP A 810 13.53 9.92 24.89
CA TRP A 810 13.42 9.04 26.05
C TRP A 810 14.51 7.98 26.07
N LEU A 811 14.74 7.30 24.94
CA LEU A 811 15.76 6.25 24.79
C LEU A 811 17.17 6.80 25.03
N ASP A 812 17.44 8.02 24.56
CA ASP A 812 18.72 8.70 24.78
C ASP A 812 18.98 8.99 26.27
N LYS A 813 17.94 9.38 27.01
CA LYS A 813 18.04 9.73 28.44
C LYS A 813 18.05 8.49 29.34
N HIS A 814 17.34 7.43 28.96
CA HIS A 814 17.15 6.20 29.73
C HIS A 814 17.66 4.97 28.95
N PRO A 815 18.99 4.84 28.76
CA PRO A 815 19.55 3.74 27.98
C PRO A 815 19.43 2.41 28.72
N GLY A 816 18.88 1.40 28.05
CA GLY A 816 18.81 0.01 28.51
C GLY A 816 17.63 -0.35 29.42
N ALA A 817 16.95 0.62 30.04
CA ALA A 817 15.70 0.42 30.79
C ALA A 817 14.92 1.75 30.88
N PRO A 818 13.57 1.74 30.91
CA PRO A 818 12.68 0.57 30.89
C PRO A 818 12.56 -0.10 29.52
N ARG A 819 12.08 -1.35 29.49
CA ARG A 819 11.60 -2.00 28.27
C ARG A 819 10.35 -1.27 27.76
N LEU A 820 10.40 -0.78 26.53
CA LEU A 820 9.28 -0.11 25.88
C LEU A 820 8.50 -1.13 25.04
N ILE A 821 7.23 -1.37 25.37
CA ILE A 821 6.45 -2.46 24.77
C ILE A 821 5.15 -1.91 24.21
N ASN A 822 5.00 -1.95 22.88
CA ASN A 822 3.73 -1.65 22.24
C ASN A 822 2.86 -2.89 22.16
N MET A 823 1.70 -2.86 22.80
CA MET A 823 0.70 -3.92 22.75
C MET A 823 -0.57 -3.40 22.11
N TYR A 824 -0.92 -3.97 20.96
CA TYR A 824 -2.20 -3.71 20.33
C TYR A 824 -3.24 -4.68 20.84
N GLY A 825 -4.45 -4.18 21.03
CA GLY A 825 -5.65 -4.95 21.27
C GLY A 825 -6.86 -4.05 21.21
N ILE A 826 -8.01 -4.69 21.24
CA ILE A 826 -9.33 -4.08 21.34
C ILE A 826 -10.11 -4.82 22.42
N THR A 827 -11.12 -4.16 22.98
CA THR A 827 -11.96 -4.75 24.03
C THR A 827 -12.52 -6.11 23.62
N GLU A 828 -12.89 -6.28 22.35
CA GLU A 828 -13.38 -7.53 21.77
C GLU A 828 -12.32 -8.65 21.61
N THR A 829 -11.09 -8.43 22.08
CA THR A 829 -10.01 -9.42 22.09
C THR A 829 -9.38 -9.60 23.47
N THR A 830 -9.97 -8.99 24.52
CA THR A 830 -9.47 -8.98 25.90
C THR A 830 -8.19 -8.17 26.06
N VAL A 831 -8.31 -6.85 26.10
CA VAL A 831 -7.24 -5.88 26.39
C VAL A 831 -6.12 -5.83 25.34
N HIS A 832 -5.28 -6.88 25.26
CA HIS A 832 -4.13 -6.97 24.37
C HIS A 832 -4.20 -8.26 23.54
N ALA A 833 -3.86 -8.14 22.26
CA ALA A 833 -3.88 -9.24 21.30
C ALA A 833 -2.50 -9.48 20.67
N SER A 834 -1.58 -8.51 20.72
CA SER A 834 -0.24 -8.61 20.16
C SER A 834 0.83 -8.06 21.10
N PHE A 835 2.09 -8.32 20.74
CA PHE A 835 3.26 -7.89 21.49
C PHE A 835 4.36 -7.41 20.55
N ARG A 836 4.86 -6.18 20.78
CA ARG A 836 6.06 -5.62 20.17
C ARG A 836 6.94 -4.95 21.23
N GLN A 837 8.20 -5.36 21.35
CA GLN A 837 9.19 -4.55 22.06
C GLN A 837 9.79 -3.54 21.08
N ILE A 838 9.82 -2.26 21.48
CA ILE A 838 10.38 -1.16 20.70
C ILE A 838 11.88 -1.10 20.96
N SER A 839 12.67 -0.88 19.90
CA SER A 839 14.12 -0.69 19.97
C SER A 839 14.57 0.44 19.05
N ASP A 840 15.87 0.78 19.08
CA ASP A 840 16.43 1.91 18.33
C ASP A 840 16.17 1.84 16.82
N VAL A 841 16.09 0.64 16.25
CA VAL A 841 15.79 0.45 14.81
C VAL A 841 14.37 0.88 14.43
N ASP A 842 13.45 0.95 15.40
CA ASP A 842 12.07 1.38 15.16
C ASP A 842 11.97 2.90 15.02
N VAL A 843 12.91 3.65 15.64
CA VAL A 843 12.91 5.12 15.66
C VAL A 843 13.08 5.70 14.26
N ASP A 844 13.71 4.99 13.33
CA ASP A 844 13.83 5.44 11.94
C ASP A 844 12.57 5.17 11.10
N SER A 845 11.64 4.34 11.59
CA SER A 845 10.41 3.97 10.90
C SER A 845 9.30 5.00 11.11
N ALA A 846 8.50 5.23 10.06
CA ALA A 846 7.25 5.99 10.16
C ALA A 846 6.02 5.11 10.44
N ALA A 847 6.18 3.77 10.45
CA ALA A 847 5.09 2.86 10.72
C ALA A 847 4.86 2.72 12.23
N SER A 848 3.62 2.38 12.63
CA SER A 848 3.31 2.02 14.01
C SER A 848 3.38 0.50 14.17
N PRO A 849 4.44 -0.06 14.77
CA PRO A 849 4.63 -1.50 14.84
C PRO A 849 3.78 -2.09 15.96
N ILE A 850 2.93 -3.07 15.64
CA ILE A 850 2.10 -3.78 16.61
C ILE A 850 2.57 -5.23 16.83
N GLY A 851 3.59 -5.67 16.10
CA GLY A 851 4.36 -6.88 16.39
C GLY A 851 3.65 -8.17 15.97
N VAL A 852 3.69 -9.18 16.83
CA VAL A 852 3.17 -10.54 16.52
C VAL A 852 2.00 -10.90 17.43
N PRO A 853 1.10 -11.81 17.01
CA PRO A 853 0.02 -12.28 17.87
C PRO A 853 0.56 -12.86 19.18
N LEU A 854 -0.20 -12.67 20.27
CA LEU A 854 0.02 -13.39 21.52
C LEU A 854 -0.13 -14.90 21.28
N ALA A 855 0.57 -15.72 22.09
CA ALA A 855 0.72 -17.15 21.82
C ALA A 855 -0.61 -17.93 21.77
N HIS A 856 -1.67 -17.42 22.40
CA HIS A 856 -3.02 -18.01 22.43
C HIS A 856 -3.94 -17.50 21.31
N LEU A 857 -3.46 -16.60 20.43
CA LEU A 857 -4.22 -15.97 19.35
C LEU A 857 -3.56 -16.20 18.00
N GLY A 858 -4.39 -16.27 16.96
CA GLY A 858 -3.98 -16.29 15.56
C GLY A 858 -4.43 -15.02 14.84
N PHE A 859 -3.55 -14.44 14.04
CA PHE A 859 -3.80 -13.22 13.27
C PHE A 859 -3.87 -13.54 11.78
N PHE A 860 -4.87 -12.97 11.11
CA PHE A 860 -5.02 -13.06 9.66
C PHE A 860 -5.23 -11.66 9.09
N VAL A 861 -4.43 -11.31 8.09
CA VAL A 861 -4.61 -10.06 7.34
C VAL A 861 -5.30 -10.41 6.04
N LEU A 862 -6.54 -9.96 5.90
CA LEU A 862 -7.44 -10.42 4.84
C LEU A 862 -7.92 -9.28 3.95
N ASP A 863 -8.17 -9.60 2.68
CA ASP A 863 -8.90 -8.72 1.76
C ASP A 863 -10.42 -8.79 2.02
N ARG A 864 -11.18 -8.02 1.23
CA ARG A 864 -12.64 -7.94 1.32
C ARG A 864 -13.35 -9.27 0.99
N SER A 865 -12.65 -10.22 0.37
CA SER A 865 -13.13 -11.55 0.03
C SER A 865 -12.66 -12.62 1.04
N LEU A 866 -12.16 -12.20 2.21
CA LEU A 866 -11.62 -13.05 3.27
C LEU A 866 -10.40 -13.89 2.82
N ARG A 867 -9.64 -13.41 1.84
CA ARG A 867 -8.38 -14.02 1.41
C ARG A 867 -7.18 -13.38 2.09
N ARG A 868 -6.19 -14.20 2.41
CA ARG A 868 -4.90 -13.73 2.91
C ARG A 868 -4.22 -12.84 1.86
N VAL A 869 -3.83 -11.64 2.27
CA VAL A 869 -3.04 -10.74 1.42
C VAL A 869 -1.55 -11.05 1.55
N PRO A 870 -0.74 -10.74 0.53
CA PRO A 870 0.71 -10.88 0.63
C PRO A 870 1.35 -9.98 1.70
N ALA A 871 2.54 -10.34 2.16
CA ALA A 871 3.35 -9.42 2.96
C ALA A 871 3.62 -8.11 2.17
N GLY A 872 3.65 -6.99 2.88
CA GLY A 872 3.71 -5.64 2.31
C GLY A 872 2.36 -5.05 1.89
N VAL A 873 1.33 -5.87 1.67
CA VAL A 873 0.01 -5.42 1.21
C VAL A 873 -0.91 -5.11 2.40
N VAL A 874 -1.66 -4.02 2.28
CA VAL A 874 -2.64 -3.62 3.30
C VAL A 874 -3.87 -4.50 3.22
N GLY A 875 -4.30 -5.03 4.37
CA GLY A 875 -5.57 -5.73 4.53
C GLY A 875 -6.18 -5.48 5.90
N GLU A 876 -7.38 -6.01 6.11
CA GLU A 876 -8.08 -5.91 7.40
C GLU A 876 -7.61 -7.01 8.35
N LEU A 877 -7.37 -6.65 9.62
CA LEU A 877 -6.97 -7.60 10.65
C LEU A 877 -8.16 -8.40 11.19
N TYR A 878 -7.97 -9.72 11.25
CA TYR A 878 -8.87 -10.66 11.90
C TYR A 878 -8.13 -11.42 13.00
N VAL A 879 -8.76 -11.53 14.16
CA VAL A 879 -8.20 -12.21 15.34
C VAL A 879 -9.02 -13.46 15.63
N ALA A 880 -8.37 -14.61 15.71
CA ALA A 880 -8.98 -15.88 16.07
C ALA A 880 -8.26 -16.53 17.27
N GLY A 881 -8.91 -17.50 17.91
CA GLY A 881 -8.39 -18.17 19.10
C GLY A 881 -9.45 -18.26 20.18
N ARG A 882 -9.04 -18.48 21.43
CA ARG A 882 -9.94 -18.56 22.61
C ARG A 882 -10.56 -17.21 23.02
N ALA A 883 -10.88 -16.35 22.05
CA ALA A 883 -11.74 -15.19 22.23
C ALA A 883 -13.18 -15.68 22.48
N GLY A 884 -13.46 -16.13 23.70
CA GLY A 884 -14.72 -16.75 24.11
C GLY A 884 -15.76 -15.75 24.64
N VAL A 885 -16.97 -15.89 24.10
CA VAL A 885 -18.31 -15.36 24.50
C VAL A 885 -18.48 -13.83 24.50
N TRP A 886 -19.08 -13.29 23.44
CA TRP A 886 -19.21 -11.85 23.19
C TRP A 886 -20.66 -11.45 22.88
N VAL A 887 -21.45 -11.03 23.86
CA VAL A 887 -22.68 -10.26 23.63
C VAL A 887 -23.03 -9.42 24.87
N CYS A 888 -23.24 -8.11 24.68
CA CYS A 888 -24.43 -7.39 25.12
C CYS A 888 -24.81 -6.40 23.98
N GLY A 889 -25.76 -6.84 23.16
CA GLY A 889 -26.29 -6.14 21.98
C GLY A 889 -27.11 -7.08 21.08
N PRO A 890 -27.97 -6.57 20.18
CA PRO A 890 -28.85 -7.40 19.35
C PRO A 890 -28.06 -8.34 18.44
N GLY A 891 -28.54 -9.59 18.28
CA GLY A 891 -27.88 -10.69 17.55
C GLY A 891 -27.24 -10.35 16.19
N PRO A 892 -27.80 -9.45 15.35
CA PRO A 892 -27.18 -9.04 14.10
C PRO A 892 -25.81 -8.37 14.25
N LEU A 893 -25.58 -7.54 15.28
CA LEU A 893 -24.31 -6.83 15.46
C LEU A 893 -23.17 -7.79 15.76
N THR A 894 -23.41 -8.75 16.67
CA THR A 894 -22.44 -9.81 16.99
C THR A 894 -22.11 -10.65 15.76
N ALA A 895 -23.12 -11.07 14.99
CA ALA A 895 -22.89 -11.88 13.78
C ALA A 895 -22.08 -11.14 12.70
N SER A 896 -22.18 -9.80 12.64
CA SER A 896 -21.42 -8.98 11.67
C SER A 896 -19.93 -8.84 11.99
N ARG A 897 -19.53 -9.01 13.26
CA ARG A 897 -18.13 -8.84 13.71
C ARG A 897 -17.47 -10.16 14.09
N PHE A 898 -18.21 -11.14 14.60
CA PHE A 898 -17.73 -12.49 14.90
C PHE A 898 -18.12 -13.46 13.78
N VAL A 899 -17.30 -13.49 12.74
CA VAL A 899 -17.54 -14.28 11.54
C VAL A 899 -16.94 -15.68 11.67
N ALA A 900 -17.39 -16.61 10.81
CA ALA A 900 -16.79 -17.94 10.74
C ALA A 900 -15.32 -17.85 10.33
N CYS A 901 -14.44 -18.61 10.98
CA CYS A 901 -13.02 -18.64 10.66
C CYS A 901 -12.72 -19.81 9.69
N PRO A 902 -12.37 -19.55 8.42
CA PRO A 902 -12.07 -20.61 7.45
C PRO A 902 -10.69 -21.27 7.70
N PHE A 903 -9.88 -20.70 8.60
CA PHE A 903 -8.52 -21.16 8.88
C PHE A 903 -8.43 -22.11 10.08
N GLY A 904 -9.50 -22.22 10.88
CA GLY A 904 -9.62 -23.10 12.03
C GLY A 904 -10.40 -24.39 11.74
N GLY A 905 -10.69 -25.16 12.81
CA GLY A 905 -11.56 -26.33 12.73
C GLY A 905 -13.06 -25.97 12.67
N SER A 906 -13.92 -26.98 12.59
CA SER A 906 -15.38 -26.80 12.58
C SER A 906 -15.86 -25.98 13.78
N GLY A 907 -16.69 -24.96 13.53
CA GLY A 907 -17.23 -24.06 14.56
C GLY A 907 -16.27 -22.95 15.03
N ALA A 908 -15.05 -22.87 14.47
CA ALA A 908 -14.12 -21.78 14.77
C ALA A 908 -14.67 -20.42 14.30
N ARG A 909 -14.42 -19.38 15.08
CA ARG A 909 -14.79 -18.00 14.79
C ARG A 909 -13.57 -17.09 14.80
N MET A 910 -13.67 -15.97 14.10
CA MET A 910 -12.70 -14.89 14.12
C MET A 910 -13.42 -13.56 14.29
N TYR A 911 -12.76 -12.62 14.96
CA TYR A 911 -13.25 -11.26 15.14
C TYR A 911 -12.67 -10.35 14.06
N ARG A 912 -13.56 -9.61 13.38
CA ARG A 912 -13.24 -8.61 12.36
C ARG A 912 -12.95 -7.26 13.03
N THR A 913 -11.69 -6.83 13.09
CA THR A 913 -11.31 -5.67 13.92
C THR A 913 -11.69 -4.32 13.34
N GLY A 914 -11.81 -4.22 12.01
CA GLY A 914 -11.91 -2.95 11.30
C GLY A 914 -10.58 -2.21 11.18
N ASP A 915 -9.47 -2.77 11.65
CA ASP A 915 -8.15 -2.16 11.56
C ASP A 915 -7.43 -2.62 10.29
N LEU A 916 -6.85 -1.65 9.57
CA LEU A 916 -6.01 -1.87 8.41
C LEU A 916 -4.56 -2.03 8.86
N VAL A 917 -3.95 -3.12 8.42
CA VAL A 917 -2.60 -3.53 8.81
C VAL A 917 -1.88 -4.14 7.61
N ARG A 918 -0.56 -4.29 7.71
CA ARG A 918 0.24 -5.08 6.77
C ARG A 918 1.35 -5.84 7.47
N TRP A 919 1.69 -7.02 6.97
CA TRP A 919 2.87 -7.75 7.43
C TRP A 919 4.15 -7.12 6.84
N GLY A 920 5.11 -6.79 7.69
CA GLY A 920 6.46 -6.44 7.28
C GLY A 920 7.25 -7.66 6.80
N ALA A 921 8.36 -7.40 6.09
CA ALA A 921 9.29 -8.46 5.65
C ALA A 921 9.93 -9.21 6.83
N ASP A 922 10.02 -8.57 8.00
CA ASP A 922 10.48 -9.12 9.28
C ASP A 922 9.42 -10.00 9.99
N GLY A 923 8.23 -10.16 9.39
CA GLY A 923 7.12 -10.90 10.00
C GLY A 923 6.42 -10.15 11.13
N GLN A 924 6.65 -8.84 11.27
CA GLN A 924 6.02 -7.99 12.27
C GLN A 924 4.86 -7.24 11.63
N LEU A 925 3.75 -7.14 12.36
CA LEU A 925 2.57 -6.46 11.87
C LEU A 925 2.69 -4.95 12.10
N GLN A 926 2.36 -4.17 11.08
CA GLN A 926 2.35 -2.70 11.10
C GLN A 926 0.90 -2.21 11.01
N TYR A 927 0.52 -1.32 11.93
CA TYR A 927 -0.77 -0.64 11.89
C TYR A 927 -0.74 0.50 10.87
N VAL A 928 -1.75 0.54 10.00
CA VAL A 928 -1.89 1.53 8.92
C VAL A 928 -3.04 2.49 9.22
N GLY A 929 -4.16 1.99 9.75
CA GLY A 929 -5.32 2.83 10.04
C GLY A 929 -6.59 2.04 10.30
N ARG A 930 -7.74 2.66 10.04
CA ARG A 930 -9.08 2.05 10.16
C ARG A 930 -9.71 1.91 8.79
N ALA A 931 -10.46 0.83 8.60
CA ALA A 931 -11.29 0.62 7.42
C ALA A 931 -12.63 1.36 7.49
N ASP A 932 -13.04 1.76 8.70
CA ASP A 932 -14.23 2.54 9.00
C ASP A 932 -13.87 3.94 9.51
N GLU A 933 -14.88 4.79 9.73
CA GLU A 933 -14.73 6.17 10.21
C GLU A 933 -14.39 6.27 11.71
N GLN A 934 -14.09 5.15 12.36
CA GLN A 934 -13.72 5.14 13.77
C GLN A 934 -12.35 5.79 13.98
N VAL A 935 -12.21 6.54 15.07
CA VAL A 935 -10.96 7.20 15.42
C VAL A 935 -10.55 6.90 16.86
N LYS A 936 -9.25 6.98 17.13
CA LYS A 936 -8.66 6.91 18.47
C LYS A 936 -8.15 8.30 18.83
N ILE A 937 -8.66 8.87 19.93
CA ILE A 937 -8.24 10.17 20.46
C ILE A 937 -7.94 10.01 21.94
N ARG A 938 -6.67 10.19 22.32
CA ARG A 938 -6.17 10.05 23.70
C ARG A 938 -6.50 8.67 24.31
N GLY A 939 -6.38 7.63 23.49
CA GLY A 939 -6.70 6.24 23.83
C GLY A 939 -8.19 5.88 23.79
N TYR A 940 -9.08 6.85 23.67
CA TYR A 940 -10.52 6.60 23.58
C TYR A 940 -10.93 6.26 22.16
N ARG A 941 -11.70 5.17 22.04
CA ARG A 941 -12.32 4.72 20.80
C ARG A 941 -13.61 5.50 20.58
N ILE A 942 -13.69 6.23 19.46
CA ILE A 942 -14.80 7.13 19.13
C ILE A 942 -15.33 6.80 17.74
N GLU A 943 -16.64 6.57 17.65
CA GLU A 943 -17.35 6.45 16.38
C GLU A 943 -17.82 7.84 15.94
N LEU A 944 -17.26 8.38 14.85
CA LEU A 944 -17.65 9.72 14.36
C LEU A 944 -19.15 9.78 14.04
N GLY A 945 -19.71 8.68 13.52
CA GLY A 945 -21.15 8.52 13.28
C GLY A 945 -22.03 8.67 14.52
N GLU A 946 -21.56 8.27 15.72
CA GLU A 946 -22.31 8.45 16.99
C GLU A 946 -22.46 9.95 17.32
N VAL A 947 -21.36 10.69 17.21
CA VAL A 947 -21.35 12.14 17.43
C VAL A 947 -22.17 12.85 16.34
N GLN A 948 -22.02 12.42 15.08
CA GLN A 948 -22.78 12.96 13.96
C GLN A 948 -24.28 12.75 14.11
N ALA A 949 -24.72 11.55 14.51
CA ALA A 949 -26.12 11.24 14.77
C ALA A 949 -26.68 12.09 15.91
N THR A 950 -25.91 12.26 16.98
CA THR A 950 -26.28 13.13 18.11
C THR A 950 -26.42 14.59 17.70
N LEU A 951 -25.47 15.13 16.93
CA LEU A 951 -25.55 16.50 16.39
C LEU A 951 -26.74 16.66 15.44
N SER A 952 -27.01 15.66 14.59
CA SER A 952 -28.13 15.68 13.64
C SER A 952 -29.49 15.64 14.34
N ALA A 953 -29.56 15.18 15.59
CA ALA A 953 -30.79 15.14 16.38
C ALA A 953 -31.11 16.47 17.10
N LEU A 954 -30.20 17.45 17.05
CA LEU A 954 -30.43 18.77 17.66
C LEU A 954 -31.38 19.63 16.82
N GLU A 955 -32.26 20.36 17.49
CA GLU A 955 -33.21 21.26 16.83
C GLU A 955 -32.46 22.37 16.06
N GLY A 956 -32.84 22.59 14.79
CA GLY A 956 -32.19 23.57 13.91
C GLY A 956 -30.99 23.05 13.12
N VAL A 957 -30.49 21.84 13.37
CA VAL A 957 -29.46 21.19 12.54
C VAL A 957 -30.12 20.45 11.37
N GLN A 958 -29.76 20.79 10.13
CA GLN A 958 -30.23 20.15 8.91
C GLN A 958 -29.31 19.00 8.47
N GLN A 959 -28.00 19.21 8.57
CA GLN A 959 -26.98 18.19 8.33
C GLN A 959 -25.86 18.36 9.35
N ALA A 960 -25.25 17.26 9.76
CA ALA A 960 -24.04 17.27 10.56
C ALA A 960 -22.99 16.33 9.94
N VAL A 961 -21.72 16.70 10.04
CA VAL A 961 -20.56 15.86 9.72
C VAL A 961 -19.53 16.03 10.83
N VAL A 962 -18.94 14.94 11.30
CA VAL A 962 -17.89 14.99 12.32
C VAL A 962 -16.61 14.39 11.75
N ILE A 963 -15.49 15.09 11.89
CA ILE A 963 -14.18 14.59 11.49
C ILE A 963 -13.22 14.62 12.67
N ALA A 964 -12.22 13.74 12.67
CA ALA A 964 -11.02 13.95 13.46
C ALA A 964 -10.07 14.86 12.67
N ARG A 965 -9.71 15.99 13.25
CA ARG A 965 -8.75 16.94 12.68
C ARG A 965 -7.46 16.92 13.47
N GLU A 966 -6.34 16.98 12.75
CA GLU A 966 -4.99 17.00 13.30
C GLU A 966 -4.30 18.27 12.80
N ASP A 967 -4.35 19.35 13.59
CA ASP A 967 -3.74 20.63 13.24
C ASP A 967 -2.24 20.69 13.56
N ARG A 968 -1.81 19.82 14.48
CA ARG A 968 -0.42 19.61 14.87
C ARG A 968 -0.19 18.09 14.94
N PRO A 969 0.96 17.57 14.47
CA PRO A 969 1.26 16.15 14.53
C PRO A 969 1.07 15.58 15.95
N GLY A 970 0.26 14.53 16.07
CA GLY A 970 -0.05 13.83 17.31
C GLY A 970 -1.12 14.47 18.21
N ASP A 971 -1.73 15.60 17.84
CA ASP A 971 -2.80 16.26 18.63
C ASP A 971 -4.13 16.24 17.86
N LYS A 972 -4.80 15.09 17.89
CA LYS A 972 -6.11 14.90 17.24
C LYS A 972 -7.24 15.44 18.11
N ARG A 973 -8.20 16.13 17.46
CA ARG A 973 -9.44 16.61 18.07
C ARG A 973 -10.64 16.36 17.18
N LEU A 974 -11.82 16.23 17.78
CA LEU A 974 -13.08 16.17 17.03
C LEU A 974 -13.50 17.57 16.59
N VAL A 975 -13.95 17.68 15.34
CA VAL A 975 -14.57 18.88 14.78
C VAL A 975 -15.89 18.48 14.15
N GLY A 976 -16.99 19.03 14.66
CA GLY A 976 -18.33 18.89 14.10
C GLY A 976 -18.68 20.09 13.22
N TYR A 977 -19.08 19.83 11.98
CA TYR A 977 -19.66 20.80 11.07
C TYR A 977 -21.17 20.58 11.02
N VAL A 978 -21.96 21.64 11.15
CA VAL A 978 -23.42 21.59 11.04
C VAL A 978 -23.92 22.64 10.05
N THR A 979 -25.03 22.34 9.39
CA THR A 979 -25.80 23.31 8.58
C THR A 979 -27.17 23.51 9.20
N GLY A 980 -27.77 24.69 9.01
CA GLY A 980 -29.12 25.00 9.51
C GLY A 980 -29.18 26.28 10.35
N THR A 981 -30.23 26.40 11.16
CA THR A 981 -30.49 27.56 12.04
C THR A 981 -30.04 27.32 13.48
N ALA A 982 -29.41 26.18 13.77
CA ALA A 982 -28.83 25.90 15.07
C ALA A 982 -27.74 26.95 15.36
N ASP A 983 -28.04 27.85 16.28
CA ASP A 983 -27.10 28.83 16.79
C ASP A 983 -26.24 28.10 17.85
N PRO A 984 -24.93 27.89 17.63
CA PRO A 984 -24.11 27.21 18.63
C PRO A 984 -24.17 28.04 19.90
N PRO A 985 -24.74 27.53 21.01
CA PRO A 985 -24.74 28.28 22.26
C PRO A 985 -23.30 28.59 22.59
N GLY A 986 -22.97 29.87 22.72
CA GLY A 986 -21.63 30.30 23.07
C GLY A 986 -21.14 29.52 24.28
N PHE A 987 -20.02 28.83 24.13
CA PHE A 987 -19.21 28.34 25.25
C PHE A 987 -18.76 29.56 26.07
N ALA A 988 -19.62 30.07 26.94
CA ALA A 988 -19.23 30.91 28.05
C ALA A 988 -18.86 29.98 29.20
N ASN A 989 -17.62 30.11 29.69
CA ASN A 989 -17.12 29.44 30.88
C ASN A 989 -18.17 29.42 32.00
N SER A 990 -18.56 28.22 32.43
CA SER A 990 -19.13 27.95 33.76
C SER A 990 -18.49 26.71 34.34
#